data_AF-A0A7J5XWT9-F1
#
_entry.id   AF-A0A7J5XWT9-F1
#
_cell.length_a   1.000
_cell.length_b   1.000
_cell.length_c   1.000
_cell.angle_alpha   90.00
_cell.angle_beta   90.00
_cell.angle_gamma   90.00
#
_symmetry.space_group_name_H-M   'P 1'
#
loop_
_entity.id
_entity.type
_entity.pdbx_description
1 polymer ?
#
loop_
_entity_poly.entity_id
_entity_poly.type
_entity_poly.pdbx_seq_one_letter_code
_entity_poly.pdbx_strand_id
1 'polypeptide(L)'
;MDHSYMAAMEEMDTLSDSSSIGEAVSGRGRRRRESDEDDGIFYIPERRRSLHLDQTPMDTSHWQYVEQAFSPALSYGSMTSEENLSNMDGEEGSPTRLQLRRADSYSSCYSLDSDDCEKIIPKVKNKDETATEVSDTPVLKHNPNEFKHPALTVEFTFKAICEILRELSEDHLLFFKVMLWKRYPQSFNTPPQSLDLVDLVDRLLECYNLEVSLQITKTLLESIKERRLVKCLQSLCLRNEVRYELCKTLKKTYGEIDDDSAVQGERGPLDDFFTKLDITSIANNGPNVEHEVRTIARLDTNSSKPVEQISTKDLISAERLEKTNVKLALITGVAGSGKSMAIKKLILDWIEGRSHKHVTFMFPLPFRELNKFKGSEVSLLQIIQTLYPETKKLRDYDYTCDECRVMLIFDGLEEYKESFDFQDTSLLTDHTEISTLNTIVVNMLRARLLYRGIYLVFSRPRLRGCIPYDTSHDEIELRGFSDPEKDEYFKKRCPNPDQAARVIEYTHSSKTLRIMCHLPLFCSLVADEYQRIFKEQGLQAQLPRSITYMYTKLLLALIGQRRTLGASPWGPDKGGDFLMVLGKLAYNMLEKGTLKLNRYEWEDHELDNEEAVNNSGLCMVFVTKPHLFCHEKVLSFIHPTMQEYLAALYVFLSFRNQGKNWFEPPLKEKFKGYFKGQKPMELYKSAVDKSLQYDDGKLDIFLRFLLGTTLKANLDLLQPFCTPSPKWQTVAEDAAALIKKRIKENQYPNRIGNLKCCLEELGV
;
A
#
# COMPACT_ATOMS: atom_id res chain seq x y z
N MET A 1 -63.90 34.05 4.18
CA MET A 1 -62.79 33.47 4.97
C MET A 1 -61.49 33.97 4.32
N ASP A 2 -61.07 35.23 4.46
CA ASP A 2 -60.92 36.12 5.65
C ASP A 2 -59.67 35.70 6.46
N HIS A 3 -58.68 36.53 6.81
CA HIS A 3 -58.41 37.99 6.70
C HIS A 3 -56.88 38.19 6.34
N SER A 4 -56.36 39.23 5.65
CA SER A 4 -56.27 40.69 5.94
C SER A 4 -55.33 41.04 7.13
N TYR A 5 -54.36 41.98 7.10
CA TYR A 5 -53.81 42.92 6.06
C TYR A 5 -52.39 43.46 6.47
N MET A 6 -51.80 44.35 5.65
CA MET A 6 -50.62 45.28 5.79
C MET A 6 -50.04 45.63 7.20
N ALA A 7 -48.71 45.76 7.41
CA ALA A 7 -47.74 46.88 7.12
C ALA A 7 -47.76 48.05 8.17
N ALA A 8 -46.79 48.97 8.35
CA ALA A 8 -45.52 49.33 7.67
C ALA A 8 -44.55 50.17 8.59
N MET A 9 -43.31 50.44 8.11
CA MET A 9 -42.41 51.63 8.36
C MET A 9 -41.83 52.00 9.76
N GLU A 10 -40.55 52.44 9.75
CA GLU A 10 -39.89 53.58 10.47
C GLU A 10 -40.00 53.76 12.01
N GLU A 11 -39.07 54.40 12.76
CA GLU A 11 -37.62 54.72 12.65
C GLU A 11 -37.10 55.09 14.07
N MET A 12 -35.81 55.41 14.23
CA MET A 12 -35.15 56.17 15.33
C MET A 12 -35.11 55.65 16.80
N ASP A 13 -33.91 55.14 17.16
CA ASP A 13 -32.88 55.81 17.99
C ASP A 13 -33.00 56.04 19.54
N THR A 14 -31.82 56.09 20.17
CA THR A 14 -31.43 56.67 21.49
C THR A 14 -31.96 56.06 22.83
N LEU A 15 -31.07 55.58 23.73
CA LEU A 15 -30.42 56.23 24.92
C LEU A 15 -31.32 56.31 26.19
N SER A 16 -30.84 56.26 27.44
CA SER A 16 -29.50 56.03 28.04
C SER A 16 -29.56 55.77 29.57
N ASP A 17 -28.38 55.65 30.20
CA ASP A 17 -28.04 56.01 31.61
C ASP A 17 -28.38 55.04 32.77
N SER A 18 -27.60 54.99 33.87
CA SER A 18 -26.29 55.57 34.26
C SER A 18 -25.61 54.61 35.29
N SER A 19 -24.35 54.69 35.76
CA SER A 19 -23.43 55.77 36.18
C SER A 19 -21.97 55.22 36.22
N SER A 20 -20.86 55.91 35.87
CA SER A 20 -20.21 57.18 36.33
C SER A 20 -19.44 57.03 37.67
N ILE A 21 -18.28 57.65 37.98
CA ILE A 21 -17.39 58.74 37.47
C ILE A 21 -15.91 58.20 37.49
N GLY A 22 -14.79 58.69 36.90
CA GLY A 22 -14.29 59.91 36.21
C GLY A 22 -12.81 59.63 35.78
N GLU A 23 -11.78 60.51 35.68
CA GLU A 23 -11.52 61.96 35.44
C GLU A 23 -9.95 62.13 35.35
N ALA A 24 -9.29 63.14 34.74
CA ALA A 24 -9.65 64.14 33.73
C ALA A 24 -8.41 64.88 33.10
N VAL A 25 -8.31 64.92 31.76
CA VAL A 25 -7.86 66.07 30.89
C VAL A 25 -6.36 66.50 30.76
N SER A 26 -5.97 66.84 29.51
CA SER A 26 -4.74 67.58 29.03
C SER A 26 -3.41 66.78 28.89
N GLY A 27 -2.48 67.07 27.96
CA GLY A 27 -2.41 68.10 26.90
C GLY A 27 -1.18 67.97 25.96
N ARG A 28 -1.06 68.82 24.92
CA ARG A 28 -0.03 68.78 23.83
C ARG A 28 1.44 68.84 24.31
N GLY A 29 2.37 68.08 23.67
CA GLY A 29 3.82 68.14 23.96
C GLY A 29 4.77 67.82 22.77
N ARG A 30 6.05 68.26 22.83
CA ARG A 30 7.05 68.22 21.73
C ARG A 30 8.22 67.24 21.96
N ARG A 31 8.80 66.80 20.82
CA ARG A 31 10.18 66.34 20.52
C ARG A 31 11.34 66.52 21.55
N ARG A 32 12.28 65.54 21.46
CA ARG A 32 13.77 65.60 21.57
C ARG A 32 14.45 65.65 22.95
N ARG A 33 15.25 64.61 23.22
CA ARG A 33 16.74 64.54 23.46
C ARG A 33 17.11 63.04 23.58
N GLU A 34 18.28 62.52 23.15
CA GLU A 34 19.68 62.74 23.58
C GLU A 34 19.87 62.45 25.09
N SER A 35 20.75 61.56 25.57
CA SER A 35 21.62 60.50 24.98
C SER A 35 22.10 59.58 26.15
N ASP A 36 23.04 58.61 26.14
CA ASP A 36 24.08 58.04 25.23
C ASP A 36 24.42 56.58 25.72
N GLU A 37 25.37 55.86 25.07
CA GLU A 37 26.12 54.64 25.56
C GLU A 37 25.33 53.29 25.77
N ASP A 38 25.85 52.07 25.51
CA ASP A 38 27.16 51.59 24.98
C ASP A 38 27.01 50.26 24.15
N ASP A 39 28.13 49.69 23.67
CA ASP A 39 28.31 48.68 22.60
C ASP A 39 27.81 47.22 22.83
N GLY A 40 27.71 46.41 21.75
CA GLY A 40 27.24 45.00 21.85
C GLY A 40 27.41 44.00 20.68
N ILE A 41 27.85 44.41 19.49
CA ILE A 41 28.39 43.60 18.35
C ILE A 41 27.70 42.27 17.93
N PHE A 42 27.22 42.20 16.68
CA PHE A 42 27.33 40.99 15.84
C PHE A 42 27.71 41.35 14.39
N TYR A 43 28.48 40.49 13.72
CA TYR A 43 29.27 40.82 12.53
C TYR A 43 28.68 40.26 11.21
N ILE A 44 28.65 41.06 10.14
CA ILE A 44 28.19 40.66 8.79
C ILE A 44 29.34 40.86 7.78
N PRO A 45 29.86 39.81 7.12
CA PRO A 45 30.84 39.94 6.04
C PRO A 45 30.22 40.44 4.72
N GLU A 46 30.87 41.40 4.06
CA GLU A 46 30.40 41.98 2.79
C GLU A 46 30.65 41.10 1.54
N ARG A 47 29.86 41.35 0.49
CA ARG A 47 30.03 40.70 -0.83
C ARG A 47 31.26 41.20 -1.57
N ARG A 48 32.09 40.30 -2.11
CA ARG A 48 33.06 40.63 -3.17
C ARG A 48 32.41 40.68 -4.56
N ARG A 49 33.06 41.39 -5.48
CA ARG A 49 32.55 41.72 -6.83
C ARG A 49 32.64 40.56 -7.82
N SER A 50 31.90 40.69 -8.92
CA SER A 50 31.83 39.75 -10.04
C SER A 50 33.16 39.60 -10.79
N LEU A 51 33.38 38.39 -11.32
CA LEU A 51 34.29 38.14 -12.43
C LEU A 51 33.46 37.94 -13.69
N HIS A 52 33.73 38.72 -14.72
CA HIS A 52 33.29 38.39 -16.08
C HIS A 52 34.23 37.34 -16.67
N LEU A 53 33.66 36.37 -17.38
CA LEU A 53 34.37 35.47 -18.28
C LEU A 53 33.61 35.45 -19.60
N ASP A 54 34.21 36.02 -20.63
CA ASP A 54 33.61 36.11 -21.96
C ASP A 54 33.65 34.77 -22.71
N GLN A 55 32.75 34.62 -23.68
CA GLN A 55 32.60 33.39 -24.43
C GLN A 55 33.74 33.19 -25.43
N THR A 56 34.45 32.06 -25.32
CA THR A 56 35.31 31.54 -26.37
C THR A 56 34.96 30.07 -26.64
N PRO A 57 34.78 29.65 -27.91
CA PRO A 57 34.57 28.24 -28.24
C PRO A 57 35.91 27.51 -28.25
N MET A 58 36.09 26.50 -27.39
CA MET A 58 37.25 25.61 -27.50
C MET A 58 37.01 24.55 -28.57
N ASP A 59 38.00 24.43 -29.45
CA ASP A 59 38.13 23.37 -30.45
C ASP A 59 38.24 21.99 -29.76
N THR A 60 37.67 20.95 -30.37
CA THR A 60 37.64 19.58 -29.82
C THR A 60 38.66 18.64 -30.48
N SER A 61 39.64 19.18 -31.20
CA SER A 61 40.79 18.44 -31.71
C SER A 61 41.93 18.33 -30.68
N HIS A 62 42.46 17.11 -30.52
CA HIS A 62 43.56 16.73 -29.61
C HIS A 62 43.30 16.85 -28.09
N TRP A 63 42.73 15.78 -27.51
CA TRP A 63 43.18 15.30 -26.20
C TRP A 63 43.71 13.87 -26.33
N GLN A 64 44.78 13.59 -25.59
CA GLN A 64 45.58 12.37 -25.73
C GLN A 64 45.03 11.22 -24.88
N TYR A 65 45.43 10.00 -25.24
CA TYR A 65 45.14 8.78 -24.48
C TYR A 65 45.70 8.89 -23.05
N VAL A 66 44.87 8.62 -22.04
CA VAL A 66 45.28 8.50 -20.63
C VAL A 66 44.91 7.11 -20.15
N GLU A 67 45.83 6.46 -19.44
CA GLU A 67 45.79 5.02 -19.19
C GLU A 67 44.68 4.59 -18.21
N GLN A 68 44.22 3.34 -18.35
CA GLN A 68 43.31 2.73 -17.40
C GLN A 68 44.00 2.46 -16.06
N ALA A 69 43.41 2.92 -14.96
CA ALA A 69 43.88 2.57 -13.62
C ALA A 69 43.65 1.07 -13.36
N PHE A 70 44.72 0.34 -13.05
CA PHE A 70 44.67 -1.08 -12.74
C PHE A 70 43.98 -1.37 -11.38
N SER A 71 43.43 -2.58 -11.25
CA SER A 71 42.75 -3.05 -10.04
C SER A 71 43.71 -3.18 -8.84
N PRO A 72 43.24 -2.99 -7.59
CA PRO A 72 44.04 -3.22 -6.39
C PRO A 72 44.54 -4.68 -6.28
N ALA A 73 45.75 -4.86 -5.73
CA ALA A 73 46.43 -6.15 -5.68
C ALA A 73 45.94 -7.08 -4.55
N LEU A 74 46.12 -8.39 -4.77
CA LEU A 74 45.94 -9.46 -3.79
C LEU A 74 47.31 -9.97 -3.28
N SER A 75 47.59 -9.77 -1.98
CA SER A 75 48.62 -10.44 -1.15
C SER A 75 48.54 -9.79 0.24
N TYR A 76 48.66 -10.46 1.39
CA TYR A 76 49.30 -11.75 1.71
C TYR A 76 48.33 -12.86 2.11
N GLY A 77 48.78 -14.10 1.97
CA GLY A 77 48.28 -15.28 2.67
C GLY A 77 49.43 -16.21 3.05
N SER A 78 49.20 -17.18 3.93
CA SER A 78 50.07 -18.34 4.28
C SER A 78 49.43 -19.06 5.48
N MET A 79 49.49 -20.38 5.72
CA MET A 79 49.74 -21.64 4.97
C MET A 79 49.04 -22.72 5.85
N THR A 80 48.50 -23.86 5.40
CA THR A 80 49.08 -25.06 4.75
C THR A 80 47.89 -25.85 4.14
N SER A 81 47.91 -26.46 2.94
CA SER A 81 48.76 -27.58 2.44
C SER A 81 48.53 -28.88 3.25
N GLU A 82 48.41 -30.10 2.70
CA GLU A 82 48.46 -30.71 1.34
C GLU A 82 47.34 -31.81 1.29
N GLU A 83 46.83 -32.45 0.23
CA GLU A 83 46.85 -32.48 -1.26
C GLU A 83 45.66 -33.42 -1.67
N ASN A 84 45.32 -33.85 -2.91
CA ASN A 84 45.17 -33.30 -4.28
C ASN A 84 44.82 -34.52 -5.23
N LEU A 85 44.31 -34.30 -6.46
CA LEU A 85 44.09 -35.31 -7.56
C LEU A 85 42.99 -36.41 -7.37
N SER A 86 42.29 -36.94 -8.40
CA SER A 86 42.03 -36.48 -9.79
C SER A 86 40.92 -37.27 -10.53
N ASN A 87 40.06 -36.57 -11.28
CA ASN A 87 39.46 -36.87 -12.61
C ASN A 87 38.84 -38.24 -13.03
N MET A 88 37.68 -38.11 -13.71
CA MET A 88 37.12 -38.90 -14.85
C MET A 88 36.35 -40.22 -14.63
N ASP A 89 35.06 -40.15 -14.99
CA ASP A 89 34.17 -41.05 -15.77
C ASP A 89 34.45 -42.57 -15.92
N GLY A 90 33.40 -43.39 -15.72
CA GLY A 90 33.33 -44.81 -16.13
C GLY A 90 32.09 -45.55 -15.57
N GLU A 91 31.48 -46.44 -16.37
CA GLU A 91 30.24 -47.18 -16.02
C GLU A 91 30.46 -48.64 -15.57
N GLU A 92 29.39 -49.22 -14.99
CA GLU A 92 29.09 -50.65 -14.72
C GLU A 92 30.01 -51.50 -13.82
N GLY A 93 29.39 -52.14 -12.81
CA GLY A 93 29.99 -53.21 -11.99
C GLY A 93 29.24 -53.46 -10.66
N SER A 94 28.78 -54.67 -10.41
CA SER A 94 27.96 -55.03 -9.22
C SER A 94 28.21 -56.49 -8.77
N PRO A 95 27.66 -56.99 -7.64
CA PRO A 95 27.56 -56.38 -6.30
C PRO A 95 27.92 -57.35 -5.13
N THR A 96 28.24 -56.82 -3.93
CA THR A 96 28.02 -57.48 -2.61
C THR A 96 28.09 -56.38 -1.53
N ARG A 97 26.96 -55.81 -1.06
CA ARG A 97 25.96 -56.32 -0.09
C ARG A 97 26.44 -56.31 1.37
N LEU A 98 26.19 -55.20 2.06
CA LEU A 98 25.83 -55.15 3.47
C LEU A 98 24.88 -53.96 3.69
N GLN A 99 23.62 -54.23 4.04
CA GLN A 99 22.61 -53.20 4.29
C GLN A 99 22.22 -53.18 5.76
N LEU A 100 22.28 -52.01 6.38
CA LEU A 100 21.55 -51.69 7.61
C LEU A 100 20.21 -51.05 7.21
N ARG A 101 19.10 -51.65 7.65
CA ARG A 101 17.77 -51.04 7.65
C ARG A 101 17.18 -51.12 9.05
N ARG A 102 16.55 -50.03 9.48
CA ARG A 102 15.47 -50.05 10.46
C ARG A 102 14.42 -49.04 10.01
N ALA A 103 13.19 -49.52 9.91
CA ALA A 103 11.98 -48.72 9.79
C ALA A 103 10.86 -49.57 10.43
N ASP A 104 9.92 -48.88 11.06
CA ASP A 104 8.54 -49.28 11.34
C ASP A 104 8.28 -50.65 12.01
N SER A 105 7.57 -50.63 13.15
CA SER A 105 6.12 -51.00 13.12
C SER A 105 5.45 -50.78 14.49
N TYR A 106 4.17 -50.43 14.43
CA TYR A 106 3.21 -50.44 15.54
C TYR A 106 2.43 -51.77 15.59
N SER A 107 1.75 -52.03 16.72
CA SER A 107 0.58 -52.92 16.84
C SER A 107 0.78 -54.44 16.70
N SER A 108 0.40 -55.18 17.74
CA SER A 108 -0.84 -55.99 17.70
C SER A 108 -1.13 -56.64 19.06
N CYS A 109 -2.40 -56.94 19.30
CA CYS A 109 -2.85 -57.75 20.45
C CYS A 109 -2.95 -59.22 20.05
N TYR A 110 -2.74 -60.16 20.99
CA TYR A 110 -3.71 -61.20 21.35
C TYR A 110 -3.24 -62.00 22.59
N SER A 111 -4.17 -62.68 23.26
CA SER A 111 -3.91 -63.52 24.45
C SER A 111 -3.72 -65.00 24.07
N LEU A 112 -3.05 -65.77 24.92
CA LEU A 112 -3.47 -67.14 25.33
C LEU A 112 -2.64 -67.66 26.53
N ASP A 113 -3.21 -68.62 27.25
CA ASP A 113 -2.91 -68.91 28.67
C ASP A 113 -1.79 -69.94 28.91
N SER A 114 -1.26 -69.96 30.15
CA SER A 114 -0.70 -71.16 30.79
C SER A 114 -0.62 -71.00 32.32
N ASP A 115 -0.85 -72.10 33.07
CA ASP A 115 -1.14 -72.10 34.51
C ASP A 115 0.07 -72.41 35.44
N ASP A 116 -0.19 -72.21 36.74
CA ASP A 116 0.41 -72.86 37.92
C ASP A 116 1.93 -72.82 38.18
N CYS A 117 2.28 -72.16 39.30
CA CYS A 117 2.90 -72.85 40.45
C CYS A 117 2.72 -72.09 41.77
N GLU A 118 2.87 -72.78 42.90
CA GLU A 118 2.32 -72.37 44.20
C GLU A 118 3.21 -71.50 45.10
N LYS A 119 2.54 -70.64 45.90
CA LYS A 119 2.75 -70.35 47.34
C LYS A 119 4.17 -70.38 47.92
N ILE A 120 4.55 -69.26 48.56
CA ILE A 120 4.96 -69.24 49.99
C ILE A 120 4.63 -67.88 50.61
N ILE A 121 4.13 -67.87 51.85
CA ILE A 121 3.79 -66.66 52.62
C ILE A 121 4.48 -66.71 53.98
N PRO A 122 5.25 -65.68 54.37
CA PRO A 122 5.54 -65.37 55.77
C PRO A 122 4.57 -64.28 56.26
N LYS A 123 3.65 -64.62 57.17
CA LYS A 123 2.84 -63.61 57.89
C LYS A 123 3.69 -62.96 58.99
N VAL A 124 3.79 -61.63 58.99
CA VAL A 124 4.15 -60.86 60.19
C VAL A 124 2.99 -59.91 60.52
N LYS A 125 2.72 -59.80 61.81
CA LYS A 125 1.49 -59.24 62.42
C LYS A 125 1.20 -57.80 61.98
N ASN A 126 -0.09 -57.50 61.78
CA ASN A 126 -0.61 -56.14 61.91
C ASN A 126 -0.20 -55.54 63.27
N LYS A 127 0.08 -54.25 63.28
CA LYS A 127 -0.01 -53.41 64.47
C LYS A 127 -0.62 -52.09 64.03
N ASP A 128 -1.82 -51.79 64.52
CA ASP A 128 -2.53 -50.57 64.16
C ASP A 128 -1.85 -49.37 64.83
N GLU A 129 -1.20 -48.51 64.03
CA GLU A 129 -0.81 -47.16 64.42
C GLU A 129 -1.37 -46.17 63.42
N THR A 130 -2.29 -45.33 63.89
CA THR A 130 -3.02 -44.35 63.08
C THR A 130 -2.13 -43.19 62.68
N ALA A 131 -1.45 -43.30 61.54
CA ALA A 131 -0.77 -42.20 60.89
C ALA A 131 -1.72 -41.51 59.89
N THR A 132 -2.18 -40.30 60.22
CA THR A 132 -2.97 -39.48 59.31
C THR A 132 -2.07 -38.89 58.23
N GLU A 133 -1.88 -39.59 57.10
CA GLU A 133 -1.27 -39.00 55.91
C GLU A 133 -2.22 -37.95 55.32
N VAL A 134 -2.07 -36.71 55.80
CA VAL A 134 -2.65 -35.53 55.15
C VAL A 134 -1.94 -35.36 53.81
N SER A 135 -2.63 -35.70 52.73
CA SER A 135 -2.14 -35.51 51.37
C SER A 135 -2.14 -34.01 51.01
N ASP A 136 -1.11 -33.30 51.47
CA ASP A 136 -0.86 -31.87 51.21
C ASP A 136 -0.42 -31.60 49.75
N THR A 137 -1.14 -32.17 48.78
CA THR A 137 -1.25 -31.59 47.44
C THR A 137 -2.05 -30.30 47.57
N PRO A 138 -1.43 -29.10 47.39
CA PRO A 138 -2.16 -27.85 47.56
C PRO A 138 -3.22 -27.74 46.46
N VAL A 139 -4.51 -27.77 46.86
CA VAL A 139 -5.63 -27.60 45.94
C VAL A 139 -5.47 -26.25 45.23
N LEU A 140 -5.24 -26.31 43.91
CA LEU A 140 -5.10 -25.12 43.07
C LEU A 140 -6.34 -24.24 43.25
N LYS A 141 -6.16 -23.02 43.76
CA LYS A 141 -7.26 -22.07 44.00
C LYS A 141 -7.77 -21.54 42.66
N HIS A 142 -8.68 -22.32 42.10
CA HIS A 142 -9.10 -22.27 40.71
C HIS A 142 -9.93 -21.02 40.40
N ASN A 143 -9.32 -19.97 39.85
CA ASN A 143 -10.06 -18.91 39.16
C ASN A 143 -10.44 -19.44 37.75
N PRO A 144 -11.71 -19.77 37.48
CA PRO A 144 -12.09 -20.52 36.28
C PRO A 144 -11.96 -19.77 34.95
N ASN A 145 -11.53 -18.50 34.98
CA ASN A 145 -11.40 -17.64 33.81
C ASN A 145 -9.96 -17.26 33.45
N GLU A 146 -8.94 -17.52 34.29
CA GLU A 146 -7.59 -16.92 34.08
C GLU A 146 -6.88 -17.41 32.81
N PHE A 147 -7.16 -18.64 32.33
CA PHE A 147 -6.50 -19.22 31.14
C PHE A 147 -7.43 -20.01 30.19
N LYS A 148 -8.74 -19.75 30.14
CA LYS A 148 -9.65 -20.49 29.21
C LYS A 148 -9.73 -19.92 27.79
N HIS A 149 -8.76 -19.09 27.37
CA HIS A 149 -8.86 -18.40 26.09
C HIS A 149 -8.43 -19.30 24.91
N PRO A 150 -9.18 -19.34 23.79
CA PRO A 150 -8.79 -20.10 22.57
C PRO A 150 -7.47 -19.68 21.91
N ALA A 151 -6.79 -18.67 22.43
CA ALA A 151 -5.44 -18.26 22.03
C ALA A 151 -4.34 -19.19 22.59
N LEU A 152 -4.65 -19.96 23.64
CA LEU A 152 -3.69 -20.80 24.35
C LEU A 152 -3.54 -22.13 23.60
N THR A 153 -2.44 -22.25 22.86
CA THR A 153 -2.04 -23.45 22.12
C THR A 153 -0.86 -24.13 22.82
N VAL A 154 -0.61 -25.41 22.50
CA VAL A 154 0.56 -26.14 23.00
C VAL A 154 1.85 -25.38 22.67
N GLU A 155 1.99 -24.89 21.42
CA GLU A 155 3.15 -24.12 20.96
C GLU A 155 3.36 -22.83 21.78
N PHE A 156 2.29 -22.06 22.02
CA PHE A 156 2.39 -20.84 22.84
C PHE A 156 2.77 -21.18 24.28
N THR A 157 2.08 -22.12 24.90
CA THR A 157 2.26 -22.43 26.32
C THR A 157 3.65 -23.01 26.59
N PHE A 158 4.14 -23.90 25.71
CA PHE A 158 5.51 -24.41 25.76
C PHE A 158 6.54 -23.26 25.68
N LYS A 159 6.39 -22.37 24.69
CA LYS A 159 7.31 -21.23 24.50
C LYS A 159 7.29 -20.27 25.69
N ALA A 160 6.11 -19.85 26.15
CA ALA A 160 5.97 -18.90 27.25
C ALA A 160 6.54 -19.45 28.57
N ILE A 161 6.36 -20.74 28.87
CA ILE A 161 6.97 -21.36 30.05
C ILE A 161 8.50 -21.48 29.85
N CYS A 162 8.97 -21.91 28.69
CA CYS A 162 10.42 -21.98 28.40
C CYS A 162 11.11 -20.61 28.50
N GLU A 163 10.54 -19.57 27.91
CA GLU A 163 11.09 -18.20 27.94
C GLU A 163 11.19 -17.68 29.37
N ILE A 164 10.13 -17.85 30.17
CA ILE A 164 10.08 -17.44 31.57
C ILE A 164 11.07 -18.22 32.45
N LEU A 165 11.29 -19.51 32.19
CA LEU A 165 12.24 -20.33 32.95
C LEU A 165 13.70 -20.15 32.52
N ARG A 166 13.99 -19.61 31.33
CA ARG A 166 15.37 -19.19 30.92
C ARG A 166 15.84 -17.93 31.63
N GLU A 167 14.92 -17.06 32.04
CA GLU A 167 15.22 -15.82 32.79
C GLU A 167 15.46 -16.08 34.30
N LEU A 168 15.37 -17.33 34.77
CA LEU A 168 15.78 -17.72 36.13
C LEU A 168 17.30 -17.88 36.22
N SER A 169 17.87 -17.56 37.39
CA SER A 169 19.21 -18.03 37.73
C SER A 169 19.23 -19.55 37.90
N GLU A 170 20.38 -20.20 37.71
CA GLU A 170 20.55 -21.65 37.90
C GLU A 170 20.05 -22.13 39.27
N ASP A 171 20.33 -21.37 40.35
CA ASP A 171 19.81 -21.66 41.69
C ASP A 171 18.28 -21.61 41.74
N HIS A 172 17.65 -20.57 41.17
CA HIS A 172 16.19 -20.43 41.17
C HIS A 172 15.52 -21.47 40.26
N LEU A 173 16.14 -21.85 39.13
CA LEU A 173 15.69 -22.94 38.26
C LEU A 173 15.80 -24.30 38.96
N LEU A 174 16.87 -24.55 39.71
CA LEU A 174 17.01 -25.76 40.54
C LEU A 174 15.95 -25.79 41.64
N PHE A 175 15.69 -24.66 42.33
CA PHE A 175 14.59 -24.55 43.30
C PHE A 175 13.21 -24.76 42.66
N PHE A 176 12.99 -24.29 41.43
CA PHE A 176 11.77 -24.55 40.65
C PHE A 176 11.59 -26.05 40.40
N LYS A 177 12.60 -26.72 39.83
CA LYS A 177 12.57 -28.17 39.56
C LYS A 177 12.36 -28.98 40.84
N VAL A 178 13.03 -28.62 41.94
CA VAL A 178 12.87 -29.27 43.25
C VAL A 178 11.47 -29.06 43.86
N MET A 179 10.87 -27.87 43.73
CA MET A 179 9.50 -27.65 44.24
C MET A 179 8.42 -28.28 43.35
N LEU A 180 8.63 -28.34 42.04
CA LEU A 180 7.78 -29.10 41.11
C LEU A 180 7.79 -30.59 41.50
N TRP A 181 8.97 -31.17 41.66
CA TRP A 181 9.17 -32.56 42.12
C TRP A 181 8.50 -32.84 43.47
N LYS A 182 8.68 -31.95 44.47
CA LYS A 182 8.08 -32.12 45.81
C LYS A 182 6.56 -31.99 45.84
N ARG A 183 5.95 -31.12 45.01
CA ARG A 183 4.49 -30.90 45.01
C ARG A 183 3.73 -31.84 44.07
N TYR A 184 4.41 -32.37 43.05
CA TYR A 184 3.80 -33.20 42.00
C TYR A 184 4.63 -34.48 41.71
N PRO A 185 4.99 -35.28 42.75
CA PRO A 185 5.95 -36.38 42.59
C PRO A 185 5.47 -37.45 41.60
N GLN A 186 4.16 -37.75 41.58
CA GLN A 186 3.55 -38.75 40.70
C GLN A 186 3.75 -38.46 39.20
N SER A 187 3.80 -37.17 38.83
CA SER A 187 4.06 -36.72 37.46
C SER A 187 5.57 -36.68 37.16
N PHE A 188 6.38 -36.31 38.15
CA PHE A 188 7.83 -36.12 38.03
C PHE A 188 8.64 -37.17 38.80
N ASN A 189 8.46 -38.45 38.48
CA ASN A 189 9.21 -39.58 39.07
C ASN A 189 10.74 -39.60 38.75
N THR A 190 11.31 -38.51 38.24
CA THR A 190 12.70 -38.42 37.77
C THR A 190 13.43 -37.31 38.56
N PRO A 191 14.70 -37.50 38.98
CA PRO A 191 15.39 -36.51 39.82
C PRO A 191 15.47 -35.12 39.17
N PRO A 192 15.22 -34.03 39.91
CA PRO A 192 15.11 -32.66 39.37
C PRO A 192 16.41 -32.09 38.77
N GLN A 193 17.52 -32.81 38.85
CA GLN A 193 18.81 -32.44 38.26
C GLN A 193 19.04 -33.03 36.85
N SER A 194 18.20 -33.97 36.41
CA SER A 194 18.44 -34.77 35.18
C SER A 194 17.49 -34.49 34.01
N LEU A 195 16.47 -33.64 34.21
CA LEU A 195 15.63 -33.10 33.13
C LEU A 195 16.27 -31.80 32.65
N ASP A 196 16.38 -31.59 31.34
CA ASP A 196 16.74 -30.28 30.79
C ASP A 196 15.56 -29.29 30.90
N LEU A 197 15.57 -28.17 30.17
CA LEU A 197 14.43 -27.24 30.20
C LEU A 197 13.28 -27.68 29.27
N VAL A 198 13.59 -28.27 28.12
CA VAL A 198 12.61 -28.77 27.16
C VAL A 198 11.88 -29.96 27.76
N ASP A 199 12.62 -30.97 28.26
CA ASP A 199 12.07 -32.16 28.93
C ASP A 199 11.12 -31.78 30.08
N LEU A 200 11.48 -30.74 30.85
CA LEU A 200 10.70 -30.28 32.00
C LEU A 200 9.35 -29.69 31.56
N VAL A 201 9.32 -28.92 30.48
CA VAL A 201 8.13 -28.22 30.01
C VAL A 201 7.25 -29.13 29.16
N ASP A 202 7.82 -29.97 28.30
CA ASP A 202 7.05 -30.99 27.58
C ASP A 202 6.36 -31.93 28.57
N ARG A 203 7.09 -32.49 29.55
CA ARG A 203 6.50 -33.36 30.56
C ARG A 203 5.46 -32.67 31.44
N LEU A 204 5.57 -31.36 31.67
CA LEU A 204 4.54 -30.58 32.36
C LEU A 204 3.24 -30.54 31.53
N LEU A 205 3.35 -30.36 30.21
CA LEU A 205 2.22 -30.30 29.26
C LEU A 205 1.66 -31.68 28.88
N GLU A 206 2.44 -32.76 29.02
CA GLU A 206 1.94 -34.13 28.98
C GLU A 206 1.12 -34.49 30.24
N CYS A 207 1.60 -34.07 31.41
CA CYS A 207 0.98 -34.41 32.70
C CYS A 207 -0.24 -33.54 33.03
N TYR A 208 -0.33 -32.33 32.47
CA TYR A 208 -1.35 -31.34 32.79
C TYR A 208 -1.80 -30.57 31.54
N ASN A 209 -3.07 -30.14 31.52
CA ASN A 209 -3.53 -29.23 30.47
C ASN A 209 -2.80 -27.87 30.52
N LEU A 210 -2.98 -27.07 29.46
CA LEU A 210 -2.24 -25.82 29.26
C LEU A 210 -2.48 -24.83 30.41
N GLU A 211 -3.73 -24.75 30.88
CA GLU A 211 -4.15 -23.87 31.96
C GLU A 211 -3.54 -24.25 33.31
N VAL A 212 -3.53 -25.54 33.65
CA VAL A 212 -2.92 -26.03 34.89
C VAL A 212 -1.40 -25.92 34.82
N SER A 213 -0.78 -26.16 33.66
CA SER A 213 0.67 -25.98 33.45
C SER A 213 1.12 -24.54 33.70
N LEU A 214 0.36 -23.56 33.20
CA LEU A 214 0.60 -22.13 33.46
C LEU A 214 0.39 -21.77 34.94
N GLN A 215 -0.67 -22.29 35.58
CA GLN A 215 -0.93 -22.06 37.01
C GLN A 215 0.11 -22.70 37.93
N ILE A 216 0.60 -23.91 37.62
CA ILE A 216 1.70 -24.55 38.34
C ILE A 216 2.96 -23.70 38.22
N THR A 217 3.32 -23.30 37.00
CA THR A 217 4.49 -22.43 36.73
C THR A 217 4.41 -21.12 37.53
N LYS A 218 3.29 -20.42 37.44
CA LYS A 218 3.01 -19.19 38.21
C LYS A 218 3.13 -19.43 39.72
N THR A 219 2.46 -20.44 40.26
CA THR A 219 2.44 -20.76 41.71
C THR A 219 3.84 -21.12 42.24
N LEU A 220 4.68 -21.75 41.42
CA LEU A 220 6.07 -22.06 41.75
C LEU A 220 6.95 -20.81 41.71
N LEU A 221 6.84 -19.94 40.69
CA LEU A 221 7.54 -18.66 40.64
C LEU A 221 7.16 -17.75 41.82
N GLU A 222 5.87 -17.69 42.18
CA GLU A 222 5.39 -17.00 43.40
C GLU A 222 6.02 -17.58 44.68
N SER A 223 6.24 -18.91 44.73
CA SER A 223 6.89 -19.60 45.85
C SER A 223 8.40 -19.30 45.95
N ILE A 224 9.09 -19.11 44.82
CA ILE A 224 10.50 -18.66 44.74
C ILE A 224 10.60 -17.15 45.04
N LYS A 225 9.46 -16.44 45.05
CA LYS A 225 9.30 -14.97 45.18
C LYS A 225 9.65 -14.18 43.90
N GLU A 226 9.68 -14.84 42.74
CA GLU A 226 10.03 -14.26 41.43
C GLU A 226 8.90 -13.42 40.81
N ARG A 227 8.55 -12.33 41.50
CA ARG A 227 7.45 -11.42 41.14
C ARG A 227 7.62 -10.74 39.78
N ARG A 228 8.85 -10.60 39.26
CA ARG A 228 9.10 -10.07 37.89
C ARG A 228 8.59 -11.07 36.86
N LEU A 229 8.97 -12.34 37.00
CA LEU A 229 8.64 -13.40 36.05
C LEU A 229 7.16 -13.79 36.11
N VAL A 230 6.53 -13.77 37.28
CA VAL A 230 5.06 -13.90 37.42
C VAL A 230 4.32 -12.84 36.58
N LYS A 231 4.75 -11.57 36.69
CA LYS A 231 4.17 -10.48 35.89
C LYS A 231 4.44 -10.67 34.40
N CYS A 232 5.65 -11.09 34.02
CA CYS A 232 6.00 -11.33 32.62
C CYS A 232 5.13 -12.45 32.01
N LEU A 233 4.98 -13.59 32.69
CA LEU A 233 4.14 -14.71 32.26
C LEU A 233 2.67 -14.29 32.05
N GLN A 234 2.11 -13.52 32.99
CA GLN A 234 0.76 -12.95 32.84
C GLN A 234 0.67 -11.98 31.65
N SER A 235 1.72 -11.20 31.39
CA SER A 235 1.77 -10.24 30.28
C SER A 235 1.99 -10.91 28.91
N LEU A 236 2.69 -12.04 28.85
CA LEU A 236 2.76 -12.92 27.68
C LEU A 236 1.37 -13.48 27.35
N CYS A 237 0.68 -14.07 28.33
CA CYS A 237 -0.66 -14.64 28.13
C CYS A 237 -1.68 -13.57 27.70
N LEU A 238 -1.68 -12.40 28.33
CA LEU A 238 -2.55 -11.28 28.00
C LEU A 238 -2.30 -10.72 26.59
N ARG A 239 -1.02 -10.55 26.20
CA ARG A 239 -0.65 -10.15 24.83
C ARG A 239 -1.11 -11.18 23.81
N ASN A 240 -0.99 -12.48 24.09
CA ASN A 240 -1.46 -13.54 23.20
C ASN A 240 -2.99 -13.57 23.05
N GLU A 241 -3.75 -13.41 24.14
CA GLU A 241 -5.21 -13.26 24.10
C GLU A 241 -5.63 -12.08 23.22
N VAL A 242 -5.05 -10.89 23.43
CA VAL A 242 -5.37 -9.70 22.65
C VAL A 242 -4.92 -9.83 21.20
N ARG A 243 -3.75 -10.45 20.95
CA ARG A 243 -3.26 -10.74 19.58
C ARG A 243 -4.25 -11.63 18.83
N TYR A 244 -4.78 -12.67 19.47
CA TYR A 244 -5.75 -13.59 18.87
C TYR A 244 -7.06 -12.90 18.51
N GLU A 245 -7.61 -12.06 19.39
CA GLU A 245 -8.82 -11.28 19.09
C GLU A 245 -8.56 -10.23 18.00
N LEU A 246 -7.42 -9.52 18.04
CA LEU A 246 -6.99 -8.61 16.98
C LEU A 246 -6.86 -9.33 15.62
N CYS A 247 -6.30 -10.55 15.60
CA CYS A 247 -6.23 -11.37 14.40
C CYS A 247 -7.62 -11.73 13.86
N LYS A 248 -8.62 -11.95 14.72
CA LYS A 248 -10.02 -12.19 14.29
C LYS A 248 -10.66 -10.92 13.73
N THR A 249 -10.49 -9.76 14.39
CA THR A 249 -10.95 -8.46 13.90
C THR A 249 -10.35 -8.14 12.54
N LEU A 250 -9.03 -8.27 12.40
CA LEU A 250 -8.33 -8.00 11.15
C LEU A 250 -8.65 -9.03 10.06
N LYS A 251 -8.83 -10.32 10.39
CA LYS A 251 -9.28 -11.33 9.39
C LYS A 251 -10.72 -11.05 8.91
N LYS A 252 -11.59 -10.47 9.75
CA LYS A 252 -12.91 -10.01 9.32
C LYS A 252 -12.83 -8.77 8.43
N THR A 253 -12.03 -7.77 8.79
CA THR A 253 -11.96 -6.48 8.07
C THR A 253 -11.13 -6.54 6.77
N TYR A 254 -10.10 -7.38 6.71
CA TYR A 254 -9.16 -7.46 5.58
C TYR A 254 -9.15 -8.81 4.85
N GLY A 255 -9.77 -9.85 5.43
CA GLY A 255 -9.87 -11.18 4.82
C GLY A 255 -11.03 -11.38 3.85
N GLU A 256 -12.03 -10.50 3.87
CA GLU A 256 -13.06 -10.48 2.82
C GLU A 256 -12.60 -9.61 1.63
N ILE A 257 -12.82 -10.13 0.42
CA ILE A 257 -12.66 -9.35 -0.81
C ILE A 257 -13.96 -8.57 -1.01
N ASP A 258 -14.02 -7.36 -0.47
CA ASP A 258 -14.84 -6.28 -1.03
C ASP A 258 -14.33 -5.97 -2.45
N ASP A 259 -14.74 -6.79 -3.41
CA ASP A 259 -14.78 -6.41 -4.82
C ASP A 259 -16.04 -5.54 -4.97
N ASP A 260 -15.84 -4.24 -5.19
CA ASP A 260 -16.90 -3.22 -5.33
C ASP A 260 -17.72 -3.40 -6.65
N SER A 261 -17.49 -4.52 -7.36
CA SER A 261 -18.27 -5.00 -8.49
C SER A 261 -19.34 -5.99 -8.04
N ALA A 262 -20.60 -5.71 -8.35
CA ALA A 262 -21.78 -6.42 -7.83
C ALA A 262 -21.99 -7.83 -8.43
N VAL A 263 -20.99 -8.72 -8.30
CA VAL A 263 -20.98 -10.08 -8.83
C VAL A 263 -21.00 -11.08 -7.68
N GLN A 264 -22.20 -11.43 -7.22
CA GLN A 264 -22.40 -12.50 -6.22
C GLN A 264 -21.74 -13.81 -6.68
N GLY A 265 -21.07 -14.51 -5.77
CA GLY A 265 -20.51 -15.84 -6.02
C GLY A 265 -19.54 -16.33 -4.96
N GLU A 266 -18.29 -15.92 -5.03
CA GLU A 266 -17.16 -16.77 -4.64
C GLU A 266 -16.32 -16.18 -3.49
N ARG A 267 -16.71 -16.54 -2.26
CA ARG A 267 -15.92 -16.29 -1.03
C ARG A 267 -14.78 -17.29 -0.89
N GLY A 268 -13.80 -17.23 -1.79
CA GLY A 268 -12.54 -17.98 -1.67
C GLY A 268 -11.52 -17.29 -0.74
N PRO A 269 -10.52 -18.02 -0.22
CA PRO A 269 -9.32 -17.43 0.41
C PRO A 269 -8.64 -16.37 -0.46
N LEU A 270 -8.06 -15.33 0.16
CA LEU A 270 -7.39 -14.25 -0.58
C LEU A 270 -6.25 -14.78 -1.48
N ASP A 271 -5.57 -15.89 -1.11
CA ASP A 271 -4.48 -16.45 -1.90
C ASP A 271 -4.88 -16.94 -3.29
N ASP A 272 -6.12 -17.42 -3.43
CA ASP A 272 -6.64 -17.94 -4.69
C ASP A 272 -6.80 -16.82 -5.72
N PHE A 273 -7.02 -15.58 -5.24
CA PHE A 273 -7.15 -14.37 -6.07
C PHE A 273 -5.89 -13.48 -6.04
N PHE A 274 -5.06 -13.56 -5.00
CA PHE A 274 -3.89 -12.71 -4.83
C PHE A 274 -2.83 -13.06 -5.88
N THR A 275 -2.48 -12.06 -6.67
CA THR A 275 -1.40 -12.13 -7.64
C THR A 275 -0.22 -11.31 -7.13
N LYS A 276 1.00 -11.80 -7.35
CA LYS A 276 2.24 -11.12 -6.95
C LYS A 276 2.30 -9.72 -7.58
N LEU A 277 2.82 -8.75 -6.81
CA LEU A 277 3.04 -7.38 -7.28
C LEU A 277 4.53 -7.16 -7.57
N ASP A 278 4.84 -6.41 -8.63
CA ASP A 278 6.17 -5.82 -8.85
C ASP A 278 6.36 -4.67 -7.86
N ILE A 279 7.24 -4.92 -6.89
CA ILE A 279 7.65 -3.99 -5.85
C ILE A 279 9.17 -3.89 -5.92
N THR A 280 9.70 -2.67 -5.90
CA THR A 280 11.14 -2.44 -6.11
C THR A 280 11.72 -1.35 -5.21
N SER A 281 13.03 -1.45 -4.94
CA SER A 281 13.79 -0.31 -4.42
C SER A 281 13.90 0.78 -5.50
N ILE A 282 13.87 2.05 -5.07
CA ILE A 282 13.70 3.16 -6.03
C ILE A 282 14.94 3.38 -6.90
N ALA A 283 14.73 3.30 -8.21
CA ALA A 283 15.54 4.01 -9.21
C ALA A 283 14.65 4.87 -10.12
N ASN A 284 13.72 4.25 -10.87
CA ASN A 284 12.72 4.96 -11.67
C ASN A 284 11.62 5.56 -10.79
N ASN A 285 11.00 6.66 -11.23
CA ASN A 285 9.93 7.37 -10.51
C ASN A 285 8.86 8.01 -11.42
N GLY A 286 9.02 7.98 -12.74
CA GLY A 286 7.99 8.44 -13.67
C GLY A 286 6.83 7.44 -13.81
N PRO A 287 5.75 7.81 -14.52
CA PRO A 287 4.75 6.84 -14.96
C PRO A 287 5.38 5.77 -15.86
N ASN A 288 4.67 4.66 -16.08
CA ASN A 288 5.02 3.78 -17.19
C ASN A 288 4.94 4.57 -18.51
N VAL A 289 5.96 4.38 -19.37
CA VAL A 289 6.11 5.04 -20.67
C VAL A 289 6.10 4.06 -21.85
N GLU A 290 5.88 2.75 -21.61
CA GLU A 290 5.67 1.82 -22.72
C GLU A 290 4.46 2.29 -23.53
N HIS A 291 4.60 2.35 -24.85
CA HIS A 291 3.53 2.82 -25.72
C HIS A 291 3.38 1.91 -26.93
N GLU A 292 2.16 1.82 -27.47
CA GLU A 292 1.89 0.94 -28.60
C GLU A 292 2.69 1.36 -29.84
N VAL A 293 2.55 2.63 -30.22
CA VAL A 293 2.97 3.18 -31.52
C VAL A 293 4.35 3.84 -31.50
N ARG A 294 4.81 4.33 -30.34
CA ARG A 294 5.98 5.23 -30.23
C ARG A 294 6.96 4.74 -29.17
N THR A 295 8.25 4.96 -29.37
CA THR A 295 9.24 4.78 -28.30
C THR A 295 9.34 6.08 -27.51
N ILE A 296 9.02 6.05 -26.22
CA ILE A 296 9.02 7.22 -25.35
C ILE A 296 10.21 7.11 -24.38
N ALA A 297 11.02 8.16 -24.28
CA ALA A 297 12.10 8.23 -23.31
C ALA A 297 11.54 8.30 -21.87
N ARG A 298 12.23 7.69 -20.89
CA ARG A 298 11.82 7.78 -19.48
C ARG A 298 11.72 9.25 -19.06
N LEU A 299 10.62 9.61 -18.39
CA LEU A 299 10.35 11.00 -18.03
C LEU A 299 11.19 11.46 -16.83
N ASP A 300 11.66 10.53 -16.01
CA ASP A 300 12.59 10.77 -14.91
C ASP A 300 14.06 10.45 -15.28
N THR A 301 14.96 11.12 -14.59
CA THR A 301 16.41 11.15 -14.86
C THR A 301 17.21 10.65 -13.65
N ASN A 302 16.57 9.88 -12.77
CA ASN A 302 17.20 9.35 -11.57
C ASN A 302 18.20 8.23 -11.95
N SER A 303 19.27 8.11 -11.16
CA SER A 303 20.51 7.41 -11.54
C SER A 303 20.35 5.93 -11.94
N SER A 304 21.27 5.46 -12.79
CA SER A 304 21.46 4.09 -13.27
C SER A 304 21.84 3.03 -12.21
N LYS A 305 21.37 3.16 -10.97
CA LYS A 305 21.53 2.14 -9.93
C LYS A 305 20.73 0.88 -10.29
N PRO A 306 21.20 -0.32 -9.91
CA PRO A 306 20.42 -1.55 -10.08
C PRO A 306 19.12 -1.45 -9.28
N VAL A 307 18.01 -1.84 -9.90
CA VAL A 307 16.70 -1.96 -9.26
C VAL A 307 16.63 -3.33 -8.60
N GLU A 308 16.46 -3.36 -7.28
CA GLU A 308 16.23 -4.60 -6.53
C GLU A 308 14.71 -4.88 -6.52
N GLN A 309 14.29 -6.09 -6.89
CA GLN A 309 12.92 -6.55 -6.67
C GLN A 309 12.75 -7.02 -5.22
N ILE A 310 11.65 -6.62 -4.59
CA ILE A 310 11.33 -6.84 -3.17
C ILE A 310 10.02 -7.62 -3.11
N SER A 311 9.89 -8.62 -2.24
CA SER A 311 8.61 -9.29 -1.99
C SER A 311 7.77 -8.52 -0.97
N THR A 312 6.45 -8.72 -0.96
CA THR A 312 5.59 -8.23 0.14
C THR A 312 6.00 -8.78 1.51
N LYS A 313 6.72 -9.92 1.52
CA LYS A 313 7.28 -10.55 2.72
C LYS A 313 8.58 -9.91 3.23
N ASP A 314 9.22 -9.07 2.41
CA ASP A 314 10.52 -8.46 2.68
C ASP A 314 10.42 -6.99 3.12
N LEU A 315 9.20 -6.44 3.14
CA LEU A 315 8.83 -5.08 3.54
C LEU A 315 9.12 -4.82 5.04
N ILE A 316 10.38 -4.49 5.33
CA ILE A 316 10.95 -4.49 6.69
C ILE A 316 10.88 -5.89 7.33
N SER A 317 11.50 -6.87 6.66
CA SER A 317 11.79 -8.17 7.28
C SER A 317 12.71 -8.01 8.50
N ALA A 318 12.72 -9.02 9.39
CA ALA A 318 13.56 -9.00 10.60
C ALA A 318 15.04 -8.76 10.26
N GLU A 319 15.53 -9.47 9.24
CA GLU A 319 16.90 -9.30 8.74
C GLU A 319 17.19 -7.87 8.26
N ARG A 320 16.27 -7.23 7.52
CA ARG A 320 16.49 -5.88 7.01
C ARG A 320 16.50 -4.89 8.17
N LEU A 321 15.56 -5.02 9.13
CA LEU A 321 15.55 -4.21 10.35
C LEU A 321 16.83 -4.37 11.19
N GLU A 322 17.37 -5.58 11.31
CA GLU A 322 18.58 -5.87 12.09
C GLU A 322 19.87 -5.49 11.35
N LYS A 323 19.88 -5.51 10.01
CA LYS A 323 21.01 -5.07 9.17
C LYS A 323 21.10 -3.55 9.02
N THR A 324 19.97 -2.83 8.97
CA THR A 324 19.94 -1.37 8.67
C THR A 324 19.48 -0.49 9.82
N ASN A 325 18.79 -1.05 10.83
CA ASN A 325 18.07 -0.32 11.88
C ASN A 325 16.97 0.64 11.37
N VAL A 326 16.59 0.55 10.09
CA VAL A 326 15.54 1.38 9.47
C VAL A 326 14.15 0.90 9.93
N LYS A 327 13.48 1.74 10.74
CA LYS A 327 12.15 1.46 11.30
C LYS A 327 10.98 1.87 10.40
N LEU A 328 11.23 2.69 9.36
CA LEU A 328 10.21 3.31 8.52
C LEU A 328 10.44 2.95 7.05
N ALA A 329 9.39 2.55 6.34
CA ALA A 329 9.40 2.45 4.88
C ALA A 329 8.25 3.27 4.28
N LEU A 330 8.59 4.10 3.30
CA LEU A 330 7.64 4.85 2.49
C LEU A 330 7.38 4.06 1.20
N ILE A 331 6.18 3.50 1.07
CA ILE A 331 5.75 2.66 -0.05
C ILE A 331 4.86 3.51 -0.97
N THR A 332 5.42 3.90 -2.10
CA THR A 332 4.75 4.77 -3.08
C THR A 332 4.20 3.98 -4.27
N GLY A 333 3.09 4.43 -4.83
CA GLY A 333 2.53 3.86 -6.06
C GLY A 333 1.38 4.68 -6.62
N VAL A 334 1.19 4.64 -7.94
CA VAL A 334 0.12 5.38 -8.65
C VAL A 334 -1.29 4.90 -8.24
N ALA A 335 -2.34 5.61 -8.67
CA ALA A 335 -3.71 5.15 -8.50
C ALA A 335 -3.91 3.81 -9.23
N GLY A 336 -4.67 2.89 -8.62
CA GLY A 336 -4.91 1.55 -9.19
C GLY A 336 -3.74 0.56 -9.19
N SER A 337 -2.55 0.94 -8.69
CA SER A 337 -1.34 0.08 -8.67
C SER A 337 -1.40 -1.14 -7.74
N GLY A 338 -2.34 -1.19 -6.77
CA GLY A 338 -2.51 -2.33 -5.87
C GLY A 338 -2.05 -2.13 -4.42
N LYS A 339 -1.77 -0.89 -3.97
CA LYS A 339 -1.37 -0.57 -2.57
C LYS A 339 -2.24 -1.29 -1.51
N SER A 340 -3.55 -1.14 -1.56
CA SER A 340 -4.47 -1.76 -0.59
C SER A 340 -4.52 -3.30 -0.69
N MET A 341 -4.17 -3.89 -1.85
CA MET A 341 -4.02 -5.34 -2.02
C MET A 341 -2.73 -5.84 -1.32
N ALA A 342 -1.63 -5.08 -1.41
CA ALA A 342 -0.41 -5.38 -0.65
C ALA A 342 -0.65 -5.29 0.86
N ILE A 343 -1.41 -4.30 1.33
CA ILE A 343 -1.82 -4.17 2.73
C ILE A 343 -2.67 -5.37 3.18
N LYS A 344 -3.74 -5.73 2.44
CA LYS A 344 -4.54 -6.95 2.73
C LYS A 344 -3.66 -8.20 2.82
N LYS A 345 -2.75 -8.40 1.85
CA LYS A 345 -1.85 -9.57 1.84
C LYS A 345 -0.88 -9.60 3.02
N LEU A 346 -0.27 -8.47 3.37
CA LEU A 346 0.64 -8.33 4.50
C LEU A 346 -0.06 -8.72 5.83
N ILE A 347 -1.28 -8.21 6.04
CA ILE A 347 -2.09 -8.51 7.22
C ILE A 347 -2.42 -10.00 7.32
N LEU A 348 -2.89 -10.63 6.23
CA LEU A 348 -3.22 -12.06 6.25
C LEU A 348 -1.98 -12.95 6.41
N ASP A 349 -0.87 -12.66 5.74
CA ASP A 349 0.38 -13.40 5.94
C ASP A 349 0.93 -13.29 7.37
N TRP A 350 0.64 -12.20 8.10
CA TRP A 350 1.01 -12.04 9.52
C TRP A 350 0.04 -12.76 10.48
N ILE A 351 -1.27 -12.72 10.21
CA ILE A 351 -2.29 -13.48 10.96
C ILE A 351 -2.03 -14.97 10.88
N GLU A 352 -1.66 -15.46 9.70
CA GLU A 352 -1.44 -16.88 9.41
C GLU A 352 0.01 -17.33 9.66
N GLY A 353 0.86 -16.44 10.21
CA GLY A 353 2.24 -16.75 10.55
C GLY A 353 3.14 -17.09 9.36
N ARG A 354 2.78 -16.65 8.14
CA ARG A 354 3.51 -16.87 6.89
C ARG A 354 4.56 -15.80 6.58
N SER A 355 4.46 -14.62 7.20
CA SER A 355 5.50 -13.58 7.21
C SER A 355 5.48 -12.82 8.55
N HIS A 356 6.44 -11.91 8.75
CA HIS A 356 6.46 -10.95 9.87
C HIS A 356 6.25 -11.54 11.29
N LYS A 357 6.68 -12.80 11.52
CA LYS A 357 6.60 -13.49 12.83
C LYS A 357 7.24 -12.71 14.00
N HIS A 358 8.16 -11.79 13.69
CA HIS A 358 8.82 -10.91 14.66
C HIS A 358 7.93 -9.75 15.15
N VAL A 359 6.74 -9.55 14.57
CA VAL A 359 5.80 -8.48 14.91
C VAL A 359 4.72 -9.03 15.85
N THR A 360 4.68 -8.52 17.08
CA THR A 360 3.74 -8.93 18.12
C THR A 360 2.32 -8.47 17.78
N PHE A 361 2.17 -7.18 17.41
CA PHE A 361 0.92 -6.54 17.01
C PHE A 361 1.09 -5.75 15.71
N MET A 362 0.10 -5.84 14.83
CA MET A 362 0.04 -5.09 13.57
C MET A 362 -1.26 -4.28 13.55
N PHE A 363 -1.15 -2.95 13.38
CA PHE A 363 -2.28 -2.03 13.38
C PHE A 363 -2.34 -1.23 12.06
N PRO A 364 -3.26 -1.61 11.16
CA PRO A 364 -3.67 -0.74 10.05
C PRO A 364 -4.35 0.54 10.58
N LEU A 365 -3.90 1.68 10.08
CA LEU A 365 -4.31 3.03 10.46
C LEU A 365 -4.54 3.89 9.20
N PRO A 366 -5.57 3.58 8.38
CA PRO A 366 -5.87 4.35 7.18
C PRO A 366 -6.27 5.79 7.52
N PHE A 367 -5.82 6.76 6.74
CA PHE A 367 -6.01 8.18 7.05
C PHE A 367 -7.48 8.63 7.05
N ARG A 368 -8.35 7.98 6.27
CA ARG A 368 -9.83 8.13 6.36
C ARG A 368 -10.39 7.90 7.76
N GLU A 369 -9.77 7.02 8.54
CA GLU A 369 -10.17 6.72 9.92
C GLU A 369 -9.43 7.63 10.92
N LEU A 370 -8.15 7.93 10.69
CA LEU A 370 -7.39 8.89 11.51
C LEU A 370 -7.97 10.31 11.46
N ASN A 371 -8.45 10.76 10.29
CA ASN A 371 -9.09 12.07 10.10
C ASN A 371 -10.34 12.28 10.97
N LYS A 372 -10.91 11.23 11.58
CA LYS A 372 -12.02 11.32 12.54
C LYS A 372 -11.61 11.89 13.90
N PHE A 373 -10.31 11.88 14.23
CA PHE A 373 -9.73 12.47 15.43
C PHE A 373 -9.21 13.91 15.19
N LYS A 374 -9.48 14.49 14.03
CA LYS A 374 -9.10 15.88 13.72
C LYS A 374 -9.91 16.87 14.57
N GLY A 375 -9.21 17.76 15.27
CA GLY A 375 -9.82 18.74 16.17
C GLY A 375 -10.10 18.23 17.59
N SER A 376 -9.79 16.97 17.89
CA SER A 376 -9.73 16.43 19.26
C SER A 376 -8.29 16.25 19.72
N GLU A 377 -8.04 16.47 21.01
CA GLU A 377 -6.80 16.04 21.67
C GLU A 377 -6.91 14.56 22.04
N VAL A 378 -5.95 13.74 21.59
CA VAL A 378 -5.90 12.29 21.80
C VAL A 378 -4.45 11.81 21.88
N SER A 379 -4.21 10.61 22.42
CA SER A 379 -2.91 9.92 22.32
C SER A 379 -2.93 8.80 21.28
N LEU A 380 -1.74 8.33 20.84
CA LEU A 380 -1.65 7.19 19.91
C LEU A 380 -2.31 5.94 20.50
N LEU A 381 -2.12 5.68 21.80
CA LEU A 381 -2.77 4.57 22.49
C LEU A 381 -4.30 4.69 22.46
N GLN A 382 -4.86 5.90 22.64
CA GLN A 382 -6.30 6.14 22.54
C GLN A 382 -6.85 5.93 21.12
N ILE A 383 -6.10 6.31 20.08
CA ILE A 383 -6.45 6.03 18.68
C ILE A 383 -6.50 4.52 18.44
N ILE A 384 -5.44 3.78 18.83
CA ILE A 384 -5.37 2.32 18.70
C ILE A 384 -6.52 1.65 19.46
N GLN A 385 -6.77 2.05 20.71
CA GLN A 385 -7.86 1.53 21.54
C GLN A 385 -9.26 1.90 21.04
N THR A 386 -9.41 2.95 20.22
CA THR A 386 -10.70 3.33 19.63
C THR A 386 -10.99 2.53 18.35
N LEU A 387 -9.96 2.30 17.53
CA LEU A 387 -10.08 1.52 16.29
C LEU A 387 -10.05 0.00 16.54
N TYR A 388 -9.38 -0.45 17.60
CA TYR A 388 -9.24 -1.85 18.01
C TYR A 388 -9.59 -2.03 19.50
N PRO A 389 -10.89 -2.02 19.89
CA PRO A 389 -11.34 -2.01 21.28
C PRO A 389 -10.85 -3.19 22.15
N GLU A 390 -10.52 -4.33 21.55
CA GLU A 390 -9.89 -5.49 22.20
C GLU A 390 -8.57 -5.14 22.90
N THR A 391 -7.86 -4.13 22.38
CA THR A 391 -6.56 -3.66 22.92
C THR A 391 -6.69 -2.88 24.23
N LYS A 392 -7.91 -2.52 24.66
CA LYS A 392 -8.18 -1.89 25.98
C LYS A 392 -7.87 -2.78 27.18
N LYS A 393 -7.63 -4.08 26.95
CA LYS A 393 -7.12 -5.01 27.96
C LYS A 393 -5.63 -4.79 28.27
N LEU A 394 -4.86 -4.24 27.32
CA LEU A 394 -3.41 -4.00 27.46
C LEU A 394 -3.13 -2.71 28.22
N ARG A 395 -2.06 -2.72 29.01
CA ARG A 395 -1.48 -1.54 29.66
C ARG A 395 -0.39 -0.96 28.77
N ASP A 396 -0.02 0.29 29.00
CA ASP A 396 1.14 0.97 28.38
C ASP A 396 2.39 0.06 28.25
N TYR A 397 2.85 -0.52 29.36
CA TYR A 397 4.01 -1.42 29.39
C TYR A 397 3.92 -2.64 28.45
N ASP A 398 2.71 -3.11 28.13
CA ASP A 398 2.52 -4.26 27.23
C ASP A 398 2.87 -3.93 25.76
N TYR A 399 2.99 -2.65 25.40
CA TYR A 399 3.46 -2.18 24.10
C TYR A 399 4.95 -1.83 24.06
N THR A 400 5.55 -1.52 25.22
CA THR A 400 6.91 -0.96 25.31
C THR A 400 7.98 -1.93 25.80
N CYS A 401 7.60 -3.08 26.36
CA CYS A 401 8.53 -4.16 26.74
C CYS A 401 9.32 -4.73 25.54
N ASP A 402 10.55 -5.19 25.77
CA ASP A 402 11.52 -5.52 24.71
C ASP A 402 11.08 -6.60 23.72
N GLU A 403 10.27 -7.56 24.16
CA GLU A 403 9.68 -8.61 23.32
C GLU A 403 8.60 -8.09 22.36
N CYS A 404 8.04 -6.90 22.63
CA CYS A 404 6.94 -6.34 21.87
C CYS A 404 7.49 -5.51 20.68
N ARG A 405 7.30 -5.99 19.45
CA ARG A 405 7.47 -5.16 18.24
C ARG A 405 6.09 -4.84 17.67
N VAL A 406 5.78 -3.56 17.48
CA VAL A 406 4.48 -3.08 17.00
C VAL A 406 4.65 -2.49 15.60
N MET A 407 3.94 -3.03 14.60
CA MET A 407 3.92 -2.48 13.26
C MET A 407 2.66 -1.64 13.04
N LEU A 408 2.85 -0.38 12.63
CA LEU A 408 1.78 0.55 12.26
C LEU A 408 1.77 0.70 10.74
N ILE A 409 0.62 0.45 10.11
CA ILE A 409 0.45 0.48 8.64
C ILE A 409 -0.50 1.61 8.27
N PHE A 410 0.05 2.72 7.81
CA PHE A 410 -0.71 3.91 7.41
C PHE A 410 -1.04 3.84 5.92
N ASP A 411 -2.33 3.92 5.57
CA ASP A 411 -2.80 3.92 4.18
C ASP A 411 -3.38 5.29 3.79
N GLY A 412 -3.08 5.74 2.58
CA GLY A 412 -3.60 6.98 2.01
C GLY A 412 -3.08 8.27 2.65
N LEU A 413 -1.77 8.45 2.86
CA LEU A 413 -1.21 9.70 3.42
C LEU A 413 -1.66 10.97 2.66
N GLU A 414 -1.96 10.86 1.36
CA GLU A 414 -2.54 11.94 0.55
C GLU A 414 -3.94 12.44 0.98
N GLU A 415 -4.63 11.71 1.86
CA GLU A 415 -5.90 12.11 2.50
C GLU A 415 -5.68 13.03 3.71
N TYR A 416 -4.44 13.15 4.21
CA TYR A 416 -4.10 14.05 5.29
C TYR A 416 -3.68 15.42 4.74
N LYS A 417 -4.50 16.44 4.99
CA LYS A 417 -4.44 17.75 4.31
C LYS A 417 -3.75 18.86 5.10
N GLU A 418 -3.12 18.55 6.22
CA GLU A 418 -2.38 19.54 7.02
C GLU A 418 -0.89 19.52 6.68
N SER A 419 -0.21 20.64 6.94
CA SER A 419 1.24 20.74 6.80
C SER A 419 1.95 19.92 7.88
N PHE A 420 2.99 19.19 7.48
CA PHE A 420 3.93 18.55 8.39
C PHE A 420 5.01 19.57 8.82
N ASP A 421 4.85 20.16 10.00
CA ASP A 421 5.89 21.05 10.55
C ASP A 421 6.90 20.22 11.35
N PHE A 422 8.08 19.99 10.78
CA PHE A 422 9.14 19.23 11.43
C PHE A 422 10.06 20.07 12.33
N GLN A 423 9.91 21.40 12.37
CA GLN A 423 10.75 22.29 13.16
C GLN A 423 10.06 22.64 14.49
N ASP A 424 8.84 23.18 14.44
CA ASP A 424 8.16 23.73 15.61
C ASP A 424 7.26 22.70 16.33
N THR A 425 6.88 21.59 15.66
CA THR A 425 6.09 20.53 16.32
C THR A 425 6.93 19.76 17.34
N SER A 426 6.44 19.71 18.58
CA SER A 426 7.07 19.01 19.71
C SER A 426 7.43 17.56 19.41
N LEU A 427 8.45 17.04 20.12
CA LEU A 427 8.89 15.66 19.98
C LEU A 427 8.04 14.75 20.87
N LEU A 428 7.20 13.92 20.26
CA LEU A 428 6.33 12.96 20.94
C LEU A 428 6.99 11.57 20.92
N THR A 429 7.48 11.12 22.08
CA THR A 429 8.09 9.78 22.27
C THR A 429 7.27 8.86 23.18
N ASP A 430 6.33 9.42 23.95
CA ASP A 430 5.36 8.64 24.71
C ASP A 430 4.07 8.48 23.89
N HIS A 431 3.64 7.23 23.69
CA HIS A 431 2.41 6.91 22.96
C HIS A 431 1.12 7.13 23.77
N THR A 432 1.24 7.37 25.08
CA THR A 432 0.14 7.67 26.01
C THR A 432 -0.11 9.17 26.16
N GLU A 433 0.89 10.02 25.87
CA GLU A 433 0.79 11.48 25.92
C GLU A 433 -0.26 11.99 24.93
N ILE A 434 -1.15 12.85 25.43
CA ILE A 434 -2.28 13.41 24.69
C ILE A 434 -1.79 14.63 23.90
N SER A 435 -2.09 14.67 22.61
CA SER A 435 -1.72 15.77 21.73
C SER A 435 -2.70 15.93 20.56
N THR A 436 -2.37 16.82 19.62
CA THR A 436 -3.12 16.94 18.37
C THR A 436 -2.82 15.76 17.43
N LEU A 437 -3.77 15.44 16.54
CA LEU A 437 -3.52 14.49 15.45
C LEU A 437 -2.31 14.89 14.58
N ASN A 438 -2.06 16.19 14.40
CA ASN A 438 -0.90 16.69 13.67
C ASN A 438 0.41 16.33 14.36
N THR A 439 0.51 16.58 15.67
CA THR A 439 1.67 16.19 16.49
C THR A 439 1.96 14.69 16.37
N ILE A 440 0.91 13.85 16.40
CA ILE A 440 1.05 12.40 16.24
C ILE A 440 1.57 12.07 14.82
N VAL A 441 0.95 12.59 13.76
CA VAL A 441 1.34 12.28 12.37
C VAL A 441 2.75 12.79 12.04
N VAL A 442 3.17 13.95 12.55
CA VAL A 442 4.56 14.44 12.40
C VAL A 442 5.56 13.50 13.11
N ASN A 443 5.27 13.06 14.34
CA ASN A 443 6.18 12.18 15.08
C ASN A 443 6.15 10.72 14.59
N MET A 444 5.07 10.31 13.91
CA MET A 444 4.98 9.10 13.10
C MET A 444 5.94 9.17 11.91
N LEU A 445 5.96 10.28 11.14
CA LEU A 445 6.91 10.47 10.03
C LEU A 445 8.36 10.63 10.51
N ARG A 446 8.60 11.05 11.76
CA ARG A 446 9.92 10.98 12.45
C ARG A 446 10.28 9.56 12.96
N ALA A 447 9.37 8.59 12.86
CA ALA A 447 9.51 7.21 13.37
C ALA A 447 9.84 7.08 14.88
N ARG A 448 9.31 7.99 15.73
CA ARG A 448 9.70 8.12 17.16
C ARG A 448 8.61 7.82 18.20
N LEU A 449 7.35 7.63 17.79
CA LEU A 449 6.20 7.41 18.71
C LEU A 449 6.27 6.13 19.57
N LEU A 450 7.04 5.11 19.16
CA LEU A 450 7.10 3.79 19.82
C LEU A 450 8.53 3.26 19.79
N TYR A 451 9.05 2.84 20.95
CA TYR A 451 10.44 2.39 21.10
C TYR A 451 10.83 1.27 20.10
N ARG A 452 10.03 0.20 20.02
CA ARG A 452 10.14 -0.87 19.03
C ARG A 452 9.07 -0.78 17.92
N GLY A 453 8.65 0.45 17.59
CA GLY A 453 7.74 0.72 16.48
C GLY A 453 8.37 0.42 15.13
N ILE A 454 7.58 -0.17 14.24
CA ILE A 454 7.85 -0.30 12.80
C ILE A 454 6.74 0.44 12.06
N TYR A 455 7.08 1.22 11.05
CA TYR A 455 6.18 2.14 10.37
C TYR A 455 6.17 1.85 8.86
N LEU A 456 5.02 1.46 8.32
CA LEU A 456 4.81 1.35 6.89
C LEU A 456 3.85 2.46 6.46
N VAL A 457 4.27 3.33 5.55
CA VAL A 457 3.48 4.47 5.08
C VAL A 457 3.20 4.29 3.59
N PHE A 458 1.95 4.03 3.23
CA PHE A 458 1.49 3.88 1.85
C PHE A 458 0.95 5.20 1.32
N SER A 459 1.41 5.64 0.14
CA SER A 459 0.95 6.89 -0.47
C SER A 459 1.13 6.95 -2.00
N ARG A 460 0.69 8.04 -2.63
CA ARG A 460 1.03 8.44 -4.00
C ARG A 460 2.42 9.12 -4.07
N PRO A 461 3.15 9.03 -5.19
CA PRO A 461 4.50 9.60 -5.35
C PRO A 461 4.65 11.10 -5.00
N ARG A 462 3.56 11.89 -5.06
CA ARG A 462 3.55 13.33 -4.71
C ARG A 462 4.13 13.61 -3.33
N LEU A 463 3.91 12.73 -2.36
CA LEU A 463 4.34 12.90 -0.97
C LEU A 463 5.70 12.27 -0.66
N ARG A 464 6.47 11.81 -1.65
CA ARG A 464 7.81 11.23 -1.41
C ARG A 464 8.71 12.11 -0.51
N GLY A 465 8.71 13.42 -0.74
CA GLY A 465 9.43 14.40 0.09
C GLY A 465 8.71 14.86 1.36
N CYS A 466 7.89 14.02 2.01
CA CYS A 466 7.25 14.32 3.29
C CYS A 466 8.04 13.82 4.51
N ILE A 467 8.99 12.88 4.34
CA ILE A 467 9.82 12.38 5.45
C ILE A 467 10.92 13.41 5.74
N PRO A 468 11.17 13.78 7.01
CA PRO A 468 12.20 14.76 7.34
C PRO A 468 13.60 14.17 7.09
N TYR A 469 14.54 15.05 6.72
CA TYR A 469 15.90 14.69 6.29
C TYR A 469 16.74 14.00 7.37
N ASP A 470 16.35 14.07 8.64
CA ASP A 470 17.01 13.43 9.79
C ASP A 470 16.51 12.00 10.03
N THR A 471 15.46 11.57 9.33
CA THR A 471 14.80 10.28 9.58
C THR A 471 15.15 9.26 8.50
N SER A 472 15.95 8.27 8.90
CA SER A 472 16.35 7.14 8.06
C SER A 472 15.13 6.28 7.71
N HIS A 473 14.85 6.13 6.43
CA HIS A 473 13.71 5.39 5.91
C HIS A 473 14.07 4.63 4.62
N ASP A 474 13.38 3.52 4.40
CA ASP A 474 13.41 2.78 3.14
C ASP A 474 12.43 3.45 2.16
N GLU A 475 12.86 3.62 0.90
CA GLU A 475 11.99 4.09 -0.18
C GLU A 475 11.68 2.95 -1.14
N ILE A 476 10.39 2.68 -1.33
CA ILE A 476 9.89 1.53 -2.08
C ILE A 476 8.82 2.00 -3.10
N GLU A 477 8.88 1.46 -4.32
CA GLU A 477 7.88 1.70 -5.37
C GLU A 477 7.10 0.43 -5.69
N LEU A 478 5.78 0.52 -5.68
CA LEU A 478 4.82 -0.54 -6.03
C LEU A 478 4.22 -0.23 -7.40
N ARG A 479 4.64 -0.98 -8.42
CA ARG A 479 4.32 -0.71 -9.84
C ARG A 479 3.06 -1.42 -10.34
N GLY A 480 2.64 -2.50 -9.68
CA GLY A 480 1.48 -3.30 -10.08
C GLY A 480 1.90 -4.68 -10.57
N PHE A 481 1.53 -5.07 -11.79
CA PHE A 481 1.86 -6.39 -12.36
C PHE A 481 2.94 -6.30 -13.46
N SER A 482 3.94 -7.19 -13.37
CA SER A 482 4.85 -7.49 -14.49
C SER A 482 4.19 -8.48 -15.46
N ASP A 483 4.78 -8.69 -16.65
CA ASP A 483 4.10 -9.39 -17.75
C ASP A 483 3.57 -10.81 -17.40
N PRO A 484 4.32 -11.70 -16.69
CA PRO A 484 3.79 -12.99 -16.26
C PRO A 484 2.66 -12.89 -15.23
N GLU A 485 2.74 -11.94 -14.29
CA GLU A 485 1.72 -11.74 -13.26
C GLU A 485 0.37 -11.28 -13.85
N LYS A 486 0.35 -10.58 -14.99
CA LYS A 486 -0.90 -10.22 -15.69
C LYS A 486 -1.71 -11.47 -16.07
N ASP A 487 -1.05 -12.47 -16.65
CA ASP A 487 -1.68 -13.74 -17.04
C ASP A 487 -2.03 -14.61 -15.82
N GLU A 488 -1.26 -14.52 -14.73
CA GLU A 488 -1.60 -15.18 -13.46
C GLU A 488 -2.90 -14.59 -12.87
N TYR A 489 -3.06 -13.26 -12.88
CA TYR A 489 -4.26 -12.59 -12.39
C TYR A 489 -5.53 -13.07 -13.09
N PHE A 490 -5.52 -13.17 -14.44
CA PHE A 490 -6.70 -13.65 -15.16
C PHE A 490 -6.99 -15.14 -14.90
N LYS A 491 -5.98 -15.99 -14.74
CA LYS A 491 -6.14 -17.41 -14.35
C LYS A 491 -6.73 -17.57 -12.95
N LYS A 492 -6.44 -16.63 -12.04
CA LYS A 492 -6.96 -16.59 -10.66
C LYS A 492 -8.35 -15.97 -10.55
N ARG A 493 -8.60 -14.88 -11.28
CA ARG A 493 -9.87 -14.13 -11.18
C ARG A 493 -11.02 -14.75 -11.96
N CYS A 494 -10.75 -15.55 -13.00
CA CYS A 494 -11.75 -16.25 -13.82
C CYS A 494 -11.86 -17.74 -13.44
N PRO A 495 -12.99 -18.22 -12.91
CA PRO A 495 -13.12 -19.59 -12.37
C PRO A 495 -13.05 -20.72 -13.40
N ASN A 496 -13.26 -20.41 -14.69
CA ASN A 496 -13.15 -21.36 -15.79
C ASN A 496 -11.85 -21.07 -16.58
N PRO A 497 -10.94 -22.04 -16.75
CA PRO A 497 -9.72 -21.91 -17.55
C PRO A 497 -9.95 -21.41 -18.99
N ASP A 498 -11.05 -21.78 -19.64
CA ASP A 498 -11.39 -21.31 -20.99
C ASP A 498 -11.73 -19.81 -20.99
N GLN A 499 -12.40 -19.32 -19.94
CA GLN A 499 -12.67 -17.89 -19.79
C GLN A 499 -11.37 -17.12 -19.53
N ALA A 500 -10.50 -17.63 -18.66
CA ALA A 500 -9.18 -17.05 -18.43
C ALA A 500 -8.35 -16.99 -19.72
N ALA A 501 -8.31 -18.09 -20.49
CA ALA A 501 -7.61 -18.17 -21.76
C ALA A 501 -8.12 -17.14 -22.78
N ARG A 502 -9.45 -16.97 -22.92
CA ARG A 502 -10.03 -15.97 -23.83
C ARG A 502 -9.75 -14.52 -23.40
N VAL A 503 -9.72 -14.22 -22.10
CA VAL A 503 -9.37 -12.88 -21.58
C VAL A 503 -7.88 -12.58 -21.77
N ILE A 504 -7.02 -13.59 -21.60
CA ILE A 504 -5.58 -13.51 -21.86
C ILE A 504 -5.32 -13.28 -23.36
N GLU A 505 -5.90 -14.10 -24.24
CA GLU A 505 -5.81 -13.96 -25.71
C GLU A 505 -6.22 -12.55 -26.15
N TYR A 506 -7.36 -12.06 -25.66
CA TYR A 506 -7.82 -10.70 -25.93
C TYR A 506 -6.85 -9.63 -25.44
N THR A 507 -6.30 -9.79 -24.23
CA THR A 507 -5.34 -8.83 -23.65
C THR A 507 -4.04 -8.77 -24.45
N HIS A 508 -3.55 -9.90 -24.95
CA HIS A 508 -2.38 -9.95 -25.84
C HIS A 508 -2.69 -9.47 -27.26
N SER A 509 -3.95 -9.56 -27.73
CA SER A 509 -4.35 -9.06 -29.05
C SER A 509 -4.26 -7.53 -29.20
N SER A 510 -4.26 -6.78 -28.09
CA SER A 510 -4.10 -5.32 -28.08
C SER A 510 -2.94 -4.91 -27.18
N LYS A 511 -1.83 -4.47 -27.80
CA LYS A 511 -0.65 -3.99 -27.06
C LYS A 511 -1.00 -2.85 -26.09
N THR A 512 -1.90 -1.93 -26.47
CA THR A 512 -2.39 -0.88 -25.57
C THR A 512 -3.05 -1.43 -24.29
N LEU A 513 -3.85 -2.51 -24.39
CA LEU A 513 -4.45 -3.15 -23.20
C LEU A 513 -3.40 -3.88 -22.37
N ARG A 514 -2.53 -4.67 -23.02
CA ARG A 514 -1.41 -5.40 -22.40
C ARG A 514 -0.49 -4.48 -21.58
N ILE A 515 -0.29 -3.25 -22.06
CA ILE A 515 0.44 -2.19 -21.34
C ILE A 515 -0.33 -1.75 -20.10
N MET A 516 -1.59 -1.30 -20.22
CA MET A 516 -2.38 -0.81 -19.07
C MET A 516 -2.68 -1.86 -18.01
N CYS A 517 -2.68 -3.15 -18.38
CA CYS A 517 -2.75 -4.27 -17.44
C CYS A 517 -1.57 -4.35 -16.45
N HIS A 518 -0.56 -3.48 -16.54
CA HIS A 518 0.36 -3.29 -15.40
C HIS A 518 -0.35 -2.74 -14.14
N LEU A 519 -1.52 -2.11 -14.27
CA LEU A 519 -2.35 -1.70 -13.13
C LEU A 519 -3.34 -2.82 -12.76
N PRO A 520 -3.30 -3.38 -11.53
CA PRO A 520 -4.29 -4.34 -11.05
C PRO A 520 -5.75 -3.85 -11.16
N LEU A 521 -6.00 -2.55 -10.96
CA LEU A 521 -7.33 -1.94 -11.17
C LEU A 521 -7.81 -2.03 -12.64
N PHE A 522 -6.90 -1.99 -13.61
CA PHE A 522 -7.29 -2.17 -15.00
C PHE A 522 -7.58 -3.65 -15.31
N CYS A 523 -6.80 -4.57 -14.72
CA CYS A 523 -7.06 -6.01 -14.84
C CYS A 523 -8.39 -6.42 -14.21
N SER A 524 -8.80 -5.86 -13.07
CA SER A 524 -10.11 -6.16 -12.48
C SER A 524 -11.25 -5.65 -13.37
N LEU A 525 -11.17 -4.42 -13.89
CA LEU A 525 -12.16 -3.88 -14.82
C LEU A 525 -12.29 -4.71 -16.11
N VAL A 526 -11.17 -5.26 -16.62
CA VAL A 526 -11.15 -6.23 -17.72
C VAL A 526 -11.86 -7.52 -17.30
N ALA A 527 -11.46 -8.15 -16.20
CA ALA A 527 -12.03 -9.42 -15.75
C ALA A 527 -13.54 -9.32 -15.44
N ASP A 528 -13.98 -8.29 -14.74
CA ASP A 528 -15.37 -8.06 -14.34
C ASP A 528 -16.30 -7.88 -15.56
N GLU A 529 -15.86 -7.11 -16.56
CA GLU A 529 -16.61 -6.95 -17.80
C GLU A 529 -16.72 -8.26 -18.58
N TYR A 530 -15.65 -9.04 -18.64
CA TYR A 530 -15.68 -10.32 -19.34
C TYR A 530 -16.49 -11.38 -18.61
N GLN A 531 -16.49 -11.39 -17.27
CA GLN A 531 -17.39 -12.24 -16.50
C GLN A 531 -18.86 -11.85 -16.69
N ARG A 532 -19.16 -10.56 -16.78
CA ARG A 532 -20.51 -10.06 -17.13
C ARG A 532 -20.94 -10.58 -18.51
N ILE A 533 -20.10 -10.39 -19.54
CA ILE A 533 -20.38 -10.84 -20.91
C ILE A 533 -20.53 -12.36 -20.99
N PHE A 534 -19.64 -13.14 -20.37
CA PHE A 534 -19.74 -14.61 -20.38
C PHE A 534 -20.98 -15.13 -19.63
N LYS A 535 -21.46 -14.42 -18.60
CA LYS A 535 -22.71 -14.73 -17.90
C LYS A 535 -23.96 -14.37 -18.72
N GLU A 536 -23.92 -13.29 -19.50
CA GLU A 536 -25.04 -12.85 -20.36
C GLU A 536 -25.14 -13.60 -21.69
N GLN A 537 -24.00 -13.96 -22.30
CA GLN A 537 -23.91 -14.39 -23.71
C GLN A 537 -23.11 -15.69 -23.91
N GLY A 538 -22.55 -16.27 -22.84
CA GLY A 538 -21.83 -17.55 -22.87
C GLY A 538 -20.40 -17.48 -23.43
N LEU A 539 -19.72 -18.62 -23.42
CA LEU A 539 -18.30 -18.76 -23.81
C LEU A 539 -17.97 -18.40 -25.27
N GLN A 540 -18.97 -18.26 -26.14
CA GLN A 540 -18.81 -17.88 -27.56
C GLN A 540 -19.13 -16.40 -27.83
N ALA A 541 -19.36 -15.60 -26.78
CA ALA A 541 -19.61 -14.17 -26.91
C ALA A 541 -18.45 -13.42 -27.61
N GLN A 542 -18.79 -12.37 -28.36
CA GLN A 542 -17.80 -11.45 -28.92
C GLN A 542 -17.38 -10.43 -27.85
N LEU A 543 -16.07 -10.26 -27.70
CA LEU A 543 -15.46 -9.37 -26.71
C LEU A 543 -15.39 -7.95 -27.30
N PRO A 544 -15.71 -6.87 -26.53
CA PRO A 544 -15.64 -5.50 -27.02
C PRO A 544 -14.26 -5.15 -27.55
N ARG A 545 -14.16 -4.92 -28.86
CA ARG A 545 -12.88 -4.56 -29.50
C ARG A 545 -12.41 -3.15 -29.17
N SER A 546 -13.32 -2.22 -28.83
CA SER A 546 -12.95 -0.82 -28.62
C SER A 546 -12.20 -0.62 -27.30
N ILE A 547 -10.91 -0.28 -27.35
CA ILE A 547 -10.12 0.08 -26.16
C ILE A 547 -10.71 1.32 -25.46
N THR A 548 -11.43 2.18 -26.19
CA THR A 548 -12.19 3.32 -25.64
C THR A 548 -13.13 2.91 -24.51
N TYR A 549 -13.74 1.73 -24.60
CA TYR A 549 -14.68 1.22 -23.58
C TYR A 549 -13.96 0.95 -22.26
N MET A 550 -12.81 0.27 -22.32
CA MET A 550 -12.02 -0.05 -21.13
C MET A 550 -11.38 1.18 -20.50
N TYR A 551 -10.93 2.16 -21.30
CA TYR A 551 -10.44 3.44 -20.77
C TYR A 551 -11.56 4.29 -20.17
N THR A 552 -12.77 4.25 -20.74
CA THR A 552 -13.94 4.91 -20.15
C THR A 552 -14.34 4.26 -18.82
N LYS A 553 -14.27 2.92 -18.71
CA LYS A 553 -14.42 2.23 -17.42
C LYS A 553 -13.34 2.61 -16.41
N LEU A 554 -12.07 2.70 -16.81
CA LEU A 554 -10.98 3.14 -15.93
C LEU A 554 -11.17 4.57 -15.43
N LEU A 555 -11.60 5.49 -16.31
CA LEU A 555 -11.95 6.86 -15.95
C LEU A 555 -13.09 6.88 -14.90
N LEU A 556 -14.16 6.13 -15.16
CA LEU A 556 -15.32 6.05 -14.27
C LEU A 556 -14.98 5.39 -12.92
N ALA A 557 -14.05 4.43 -12.87
CA ALA A 557 -13.59 3.83 -11.62
C ALA A 557 -12.75 4.81 -10.78
N LEU A 558 -11.79 5.50 -11.42
CA LEU A 558 -10.94 6.50 -10.76
C LEU A 558 -11.73 7.70 -10.23
N ILE A 559 -12.73 8.18 -11.00
CA ILE A 559 -13.67 9.22 -10.55
C ILE A 559 -14.74 8.65 -9.59
N GLY A 560 -15.02 7.36 -9.63
CA GLY A 560 -15.90 6.65 -8.70
C GLY A 560 -15.33 6.62 -7.28
N GLN A 561 -14.04 6.31 -7.14
CA GLN A 561 -13.34 6.29 -5.84
C GLN A 561 -13.38 7.65 -5.12
N ARG A 562 -13.35 8.77 -5.85
CA ARG A 562 -13.58 10.13 -5.30
C ARG A 562 -14.91 10.23 -4.52
N ARG A 563 -15.97 9.56 -4.99
CA ARG A 563 -17.30 9.61 -4.39
C ARG A 563 -17.40 8.76 -3.12
N THR A 564 -16.78 7.57 -3.10
CA THR A 564 -16.79 6.67 -1.93
C THR A 564 -15.83 7.12 -0.82
N LEU A 565 -14.77 7.85 -1.15
CA LEU A 565 -13.86 8.48 -0.18
C LEU A 565 -14.43 9.76 0.47
N GLY A 566 -15.65 10.19 0.13
CA GLY A 566 -16.24 11.43 0.62
C GLY A 566 -15.57 12.71 0.09
N ALA A 567 -14.60 12.58 -0.82
CA ALA A 567 -13.72 13.66 -1.31
C ALA A 567 -14.36 14.53 -2.41
N SER A 568 -15.69 14.64 -2.45
CA SER A 568 -16.41 15.49 -3.40
C SER A 568 -17.27 16.53 -2.68
N PRO A 569 -16.78 17.78 -2.54
CA PRO A 569 -17.61 18.94 -2.16
C PRO A 569 -18.67 19.32 -3.20
N TRP A 570 -18.75 18.56 -4.30
CA TRP A 570 -19.39 18.97 -5.54
C TRP A 570 -20.37 17.89 -6.05
N GLY A 571 -21.52 18.35 -6.56
CA GLY A 571 -22.54 17.52 -7.19
C GLY A 571 -22.18 17.06 -8.62
N PRO A 572 -23.10 16.34 -9.30
CA PRO A 572 -22.84 15.71 -10.60
C PRO A 572 -22.26 16.64 -11.66
N ASP A 573 -22.80 17.86 -11.78
CA ASP A 573 -22.51 18.79 -12.88
C ASP A 573 -21.02 19.17 -12.96
N LYS A 574 -20.39 19.39 -11.81
CA LYS A 574 -18.98 19.82 -11.70
C LYS A 574 -17.97 18.70 -12.00
N GLY A 575 -18.43 17.46 -12.12
CA GLY A 575 -17.62 16.37 -12.68
C GLY A 575 -17.29 16.62 -14.16
N GLY A 576 -18.20 17.26 -14.90
CA GLY A 576 -17.97 17.66 -16.29
C GLY A 576 -16.92 18.76 -16.41
N ASP A 577 -17.01 19.81 -15.60
CA ASP A 577 -16.07 20.95 -15.62
C ASP A 577 -14.62 20.50 -15.37
N PHE A 578 -14.41 19.66 -14.34
CA PHE A 578 -13.10 19.08 -14.04
C PHE A 578 -12.52 18.30 -15.23
N LEU A 579 -13.32 17.44 -15.87
CA LEU A 579 -12.90 16.69 -17.06
C LEU A 579 -12.60 17.60 -18.26
N MET A 580 -13.34 18.69 -18.42
CA MET A 580 -13.09 19.68 -19.47
C MET A 580 -11.78 20.44 -19.27
N VAL A 581 -11.43 20.80 -18.02
CA VAL A 581 -10.13 21.42 -17.69
C VAL A 581 -8.98 20.42 -17.86
N LEU A 582 -9.09 19.22 -17.28
CA LEU A 582 -8.06 18.19 -17.34
C LEU A 582 -7.82 17.67 -18.77
N GLY A 583 -8.89 17.49 -19.54
CA GLY A 583 -8.80 17.07 -20.93
C GLY A 583 -8.28 18.17 -21.87
N LYS A 584 -8.56 19.45 -21.57
CA LYS A 584 -7.92 20.62 -22.24
C LYS A 584 -6.42 20.62 -22.00
N LEU A 585 -5.99 20.35 -20.78
CA LEU A 585 -4.58 20.19 -20.43
C LEU A 585 -3.94 19.03 -21.22
N ALA A 586 -4.60 17.86 -21.22
CA ALA A 586 -4.15 16.68 -21.96
C ALA A 586 -3.98 16.95 -23.46
N TYR A 587 -4.95 17.63 -24.08
CA TYR A 587 -4.91 18.01 -25.48
C TYR A 587 -3.80 19.02 -25.78
N ASN A 588 -3.64 20.07 -24.95
CA ASN A 588 -2.56 21.05 -25.10
C ASN A 588 -1.17 20.41 -24.99
N MET A 589 -0.97 19.51 -24.01
CA MET A 589 0.27 18.74 -23.88
C MET A 589 0.49 17.82 -25.08
N LEU A 590 -0.55 17.14 -25.56
CA LEU A 590 -0.48 16.29 -26.75
C LEU A 590 -0.11 17.09 -28.00
N GLU A 591 -0.70 18.26 -28.24
CA GLU A 591 -0.32 19.12 -29.37
C GLU A 591 1.14 19.60 -29.26
N LYS A 592 1.56 20.09 -28.09
CA LYS A 592 2.97 20.44 -27.81
C LYS A 592 3.92 19.23 -27.96
N GLY A 593 3.42 18.00 -27.75
CA GLY A 593 4.22 16.79 -27.70
C GLY A 593 4.90 16.55 -26.35
N THR A 594 4.45 17.22 -25.29
CA THR A 594 4.96 17.02 -23.92
C THR A 594 4.16 15.95 -23.18
N LEU A 595 4.84 15.25 -22.28
CA LEU A 595 4.27 14.20 -21.41
C LEU A 595 4.46 14.50 -19.92
N LYS A 596 5.22 15.54 -19.62
CA LYS A 596 5.37 16.16 -18.30
C LYS A 596 5.33 17.67 -18.43
N LEU A 597 4.92 18.34 -17.36
CA LEU A 597 5.04 19.79 -17.16
C LEU A 597 5.88 20.06 -15.92
N ASN A 598 6.57 21.21 -15.88
CA ASN A 598 7.15 21.73 -14.66
C ASN A 598 6.11 22.47 -13.81
N ARG A 599 6.43 22.73 -12.54
CA ARG A 599 5.50 23.29 -11.55
C ARG A 599 4.79 24.56 -12.04
N TYR A 600 5.51 25.49 -12.65
CA TYR A 600 4.96 26.76 -13.11
C TYR A 600 4.01 26.54 -14.29
N GLU A 601 4.37 25.69 -15.25
CA GLU A 601 3.54 25.40 -16.43
C GLU A 601 2.17 24.80 -16.11
N TRP A 602 2.01 24.09 -14.98
CA TRP A 602 0.71 23.56 -14.55
C TRP A 602 0.00 24.42 -13.51
N GLU A 603 0.71 25.28 -12.77
CA GLU A 603 0.11 26.34 -11.93
C GLU A 603 -0.47 27.49 -12.80
N ASP A 604 0.07 27.72 -14.01
CA ASP A 604 -0.50 28.57 -15.08
C ASP A 604 -1.76 27.99 -15.74
N HIS A 605 -2.21 26.81 -15.31
CA HIS A 605 -3.43 26.17 -15.77
C HIS A 605 -4.43 26.06 -14.61
N GLU A 606 -5.72 26.19 -14.92
CA GLU A 606 -6.84 26.23 -13.95
C GLU A 606 -7.11 24.85 -13.28
N LEU A 607 -6.06 24.03 -13.13
CA LEU A 607 -6.09 22.67 -12.64
C LEU A 607 -6.08 22.65 -11.11
N ASP A 608 -7.13 22.10 -10.52
CA ASP A 608 -7.08 21.67 -9.12
C ASP A 608 -6.10 20.49 -8.99
N ASN A 609 -4.91 20.81 -8.49
CA ASN A 609 -3.81 19.86 -8.27
C ASN A 609 -4.11 18.84 -7.17
N GLU A 610 -5.01 19.13 -6.23
CA GLU A 610 -5.48 18.14 -5.27
C GLU A 610 -6.43 17.17 -5.96
N GLU A 611 -7.37 17.69 -6.75
CA GLU A 611 -8.33 16.87 -7.48
C GLU A 611 -7.69 15.96 -8.53
N ALA A 612 -6.76 16.48 -9.34
CA ALA A 612 -6.12 15.72 -10.42
C ALA A 612 -5.18 14.61 -9.91
N VAL A 613 -4.53 14.81 -8.75
CA VAL A 613 -3.45 13.93 -8.26
C VAL A 613 -3.88 13.11 -7.03
N ASN A 614 -4.53 13.74 -6.04
CA ASN A 614 -4.87 13.09 -4.77
C ASN A 614 -6.28 12.46 -4.82
N ASN A 615 -7.27 13.14 -5.38
CA ASN A 615 -8.65 12.64 -5.36
C ASN A 615 -8.87 11.65 -6.53
N SER A 616 -8.88 12.14 -7.77
CA SER A 616 -9.12 11.30 -8.97
C SER A 616 -7.94 10.40 -9.35
N GLY A 617 -6.69 10.84 -9.12
CA GLY A 617 -5.50 10.06 -9.46
C GLY A 617 -5.27 9.84 -10.97
N LEU A 618 -5.84 10.70 -11.82
CA LEU A 618 -5.59 10.69 -13.27
C LEU A 618 -4.21 11.27 -13.63
N CYS A 619 -3.67 12.11 -12.75
CA CYS A 619 -2.31 12.61 -12.79
C CYS A 619 -1.45 12.10 -11.62
N MET A 620 -0.14 12.17 -11.80
CA MET A 620 0.85 11.96 -10.75
C MET A 620 1.87 13.12 -10.74
N VAL A 621 2.45 13.38 -9.58
CA VAL A 621 3.60 14.28 -9.41
C VAL A 621 4.78 13.47 -8.91
N PHE A 622 5.93 13.59 -9.57
CA PHE A 622 7.17 12.90 -9.23
C PHE A 622 8.37 13.87 -9.31
N VAL A 623 9.55 13.41 -8.89
CA VAL A 623 10.77 14.25 -8.84
C VAL A 623 11.75 13.83 -9.94
N THR A 624 12.06 14.77 -10.84
CA THR A 624 13.17 14.69 -11.80
C THR A 624 14.45 15.26 -11.19
N LYS A 625 15.59 14.79 -11.69
CA LYS A 625 16.91 15.35 -11.39
C LYS A 625 17.57 15.79 -12.69
N PRO A 626 17.12 16.90 -13.31
CA PRO A 626 17.66 17.36 -14.59
C PRO A 626 19.13 17.78 -14.49
N HIS A 627 19.60 18.14 -13.29
CA HIS A 627 20.98 18.45 -12.96
C HIS A 627 21.33 17.83 -11.60
N LEU A 628 22.63 17.59 -11.33
CA LEU A 628 23.11 16.87 -10.13
C LEU A 628 22.55 17.41 -8.79
N PHE A 629 22.41 18.74 -8.69
CA PHE A 629 21.90 19.43 -7.49
C PHE A 629 20.50 20.05 -7.67
N CYS A 630 19.81 19.75 -8.78
CA CYS A 630 18.47 20.27 -9.06
C CYS A 630 17.44 19.16 -8.86
N HIS A 631 16.42 19.41 -8.04
CA HIS A 631 15.29 18.50 -7.82
C HIS A 631 14.01 19.23 -8.20
N GLU A 632 13.40 18.81 -9.29
CA GLU A 632 12.24 19.46 -9.89
C GLU A 632 11.01 18.55 -9.72
N LYS A 633 9.91 19.10 -9.20
CA LYS A 633 8.63 18.39 -9.18
C LYS A 633 7.97 18.57 -10.54
N VAL A 634 7.68 17.45 -11.20
CA VAL A 634 7.02 17.40 -12.52
C VAL A 634 5.68 16.69 -12.42
N LEU A 635 4.69 17.17 -13.17
CA LEU A 635 3.35 16.56 -13.28
C LEU A 635 3.21 15.85 -14.61
N SER A 636 2.65 14.64 -14.58
CA SER A 636 2.24 13.89 -15.77
C SER A 636 0.87 13.24 -15.55
N PHE A 637 0.27 12.75 -16.62
CA PHE A 637 -0.77 11.72 -16.52
C PHE A 637 -0.17 10.40 -16.01
N ILE A 638 -1.00 9.52 -15.45
CA ILE A 638 -0.56 8.18 -15.00
C ILE A 638 -0.03 7.29 -16.13
N HIS A 639 -0.37 7.61 -17.38
CA HIS A 639 0.15 6.94 -18.58
C HIS A 639 0.06 7.88 -19.79
N PRO A 640 1.01 7.85 -20.76
CA PRO A 640 0.88 8.61 -22.02
C PRO A 640 -0.45 8.37 -22.74
N THR A 641 -0.93 7.13 -22.74
CA THR A 641 -2.22 6.79 -23.38
C THR A 641 -3.44 7.30 -22.60
N MET A 642 -3.32 7.55 -21.28
CA MET A 642 -4.38 8.23 -20.52
C MET A 642 -4.46 9.72 -20.91
N GLN A 643 -3.31 10.36 -21.22
CA GLN A 643 -3.28 11.70 -21.80
C GLN A 643 -3.97 11.73 -23.17
N GLU A 644 -3.68 10.78 -24.06
CA GLU A 644 -4.34 10.68 -25.38
C GLU A 644 -5.86 10.44 -25.26
N TYR A 645 -6.29 9.58 -24.33
CA TYR A 645 -7.70 9.33 -24.04
C TYR A 645 -8.41 10.59 -23.55
N LEU A 646 -7.85 11.29 -22.56
CA LEU A 646 -8.43 12.52 -22.01
C LEU A 646 -8.44 13.66 -23.03
N ALA A 647 -7.43 13.75 -23.90
CA ALA A 647 -7.40 14.68 -25.02
C ALA A 647 -8.50 14.38 -26.06
N ALA A 648 -8.72 13.11 -26.39
CA ALA A 648 -9.79 12.68 -27.30
C ALA A 648 -11.19 12.95 -26.71
N LEU A 649 -11.37 12.61 -25.43
CA LEU A 649 -12.60 12.89 -24.68
C LEU A 649 -12.89 14.39 -24.62
N TYR A 650 -11.88 15.24 -24.41
CA TYR A 650 -12.04 16.69 -24.45
C TYR A 650 -12.53 17.20 -25.80
N VAL A 651 -11.93 16.74 -26.90
CA VAL A 651 -12.36 17.10 -28.27
C VAL A 651 -13.79 16.66 -28.53
N PHE A 652 -14.15 15.45 -28.10
CA PHE A 652 -15.52 14.92 -28.21
C PHE A 652 -16.53 15.73 -27.39
N LEU A 653 -16.31 15.92 -26.09
CA LEU A 653 -17.22 16.64 -25.20
C LEU A 653 -17.34 18.11 -25.60
N SER A 654 -16.26 18.75 -26.04
CA SER A 654 -16.28 20.10 -26.59
C SER A 654 -17.19 20.24 -27.81
N PHE A 655 -17.06 19.32 -28.77
CA PHE A 655 -17.93 19.33 -29.94
C PHE A 655 -19.38 18.99 -29.60
N ARG A 656 -19.61 17.97 -28.75
CA ARG A 656 -20.95 17.50 -28.38
C ARG A 656 -21.72 18.50 -27.52
N ASN A 657 -21.07 19.11 -26.53
CA ASN A 657 -21.71 20.00 -25.57
C ASN A 657 -21.67 21.48 -25.99
N GLN A 658 -20.62 21.92 -26.72
CA GLN A 658 -20.42 23.33 -27.10
C GLN A 658 -20.52 23.58 -28.62
N GLY A 659 -20.65 22.55 -29.46
CA GLY A 659 -20.83 22.68 -30.91
C GLY A 659 -19.60 23.20 -31.69
N LYS A 660 -18.44 23.26 -31.04
CA LYS A 660 -17.24 23.96 -31.49
C LYS A 660 -16.10 22.94 -31.75
N ASN A 661 -15.27 23.14 -32.79
CA ASN A 661 -14.45 22.09 -33.42
C ASN A 661 -12.95 22.44 -33.41
N TRP A 662 -12.12 21.70 -32.65
CA TRP A 662 -10.72 22.07 -32.39
C TRP A 662 -9.78 21.94 -33.59
N PHE A 663 -10.27 21.44 -34.72
CA PHE A 663 -9.50 21.31 -35.96
C PHE A 663 -9.86 22.37 -37.01
N GLU A 664 -10.81 23.28 -36.72
CA GLU A 664 -11.06 24.43 -37.59
C GLU A 664 -10.17 25.64 -37.24
N PRO A 665 -9.67 26.39 -38.24
CA PRO A 665 -8.93 27.63 -37.98
C PRO A 665 -9.81 28.67 -37.25
N PRO A 666 -9.29 29.44 -36.27
CA PRO A 666 -10.05 30.47 -35.53
C PRO A 666 -10.71 31.53 -36.42
N LEU A 667 -10.16 31.76 -37.62
CA LEU A 667 -10.74 32.64 -38.64
C LEU A 667 -12.11 32.15 -39.16
N LYS A 668 -12.42 30.85 -39.10
CA LYS A 668 -13.75 30.33 -39.50
C LYS A 668 -14.79 30.44 -38.38
N GLU A 669 -14.37 30.39 -37.11
CA GLU A 669 -15.30 30.46 -35.97
C GLU A 669 -16.00 31.82 -35.92
N LYS A 670 -15.25 32.92 -36.08
CA LYS A 670 -15.80 34.29 -36.00
C LYS A 670 -16.88 34.62 -37.04
N PHE A 671 -16.89 33.94 -38.19
CA PHE A 671 -17.91 34.13 -39.24
C PHE A 671 -19.09 33.15 -39.13
N LYS A 672 -19.04 32.13 -38.27
CA LYS A 672 -20.11 31.11 -38.13
C LYS A 672 -21.23 31.46 -37.15
N GLY A 673 -21.09 32.53 -36.36
CA GLY A 673 -21.99 32.88 -35.25
C GLY A 673 -23.49 33.07 -35.55
N TYR A 674 -23.90 33.01 -36.82
CA TYR A 674 -25.30 33.17 -37.27
C TYR A 674 -25.88 31.97 -38.04
N PHE A 675 -25.12 30.90 -38.33
CA PHE A 675 -25.62 29.80 -39.18
C PHE A 675 -25.22 28.39 -38.74
N LYS A 676 -26.25 27.54 -38.52
CA LYS A 676 -26.24 26.05 -38.44
C LYS A 676 -25.05 25.40 -37.72
N GLY A 677 -25.31 24.86 -36.52
CA GLY A 677 -24.37 24.02 -35.78
C GLY A 677 -23.81 22.85 -36.61
N GLN A 678 -22.52 22.56 -36.41
CA GLN A 678 -21.69 21.70 -37.26
C GLN A 678 -22.19 20.24 -37.31
N LYS A 679 -21.83 19.50 -38.36
CA LYS A 679 -22.12 18.07 -38.47
C LYS A 679 -21.05 17.27 -37.72
N PRO A 680 -21.39 16.22 -36.92
CA PRO A 680 -20.39 15.37 -36.27
C PRO A 680 -19.31 14.83 -37.22
N MET A 681 -19.69 14.49 -38.44
CA MET A 681 -18.75 14.00 -39.46
C MET A 681 -17.68 15.01 -39.90
N GLU A 682 -17.89 16.31 -39.69
CA GLU A 682 -16.89 17.36 -39.96
C GLU A 682 -15.75 17.32 -38.92
N LEU A 683 -16.06 16.98 -37.66
CA LEU A 683 -15.06 16.73 -36.62
C LEU A 683 -14.20 15.51 -36.96
N TYR A 684 -14.84 14.36 -37.22
CA TYR A 684 -14.14 13.11 -37.47
C TYR A 684 -13.30 13.13 -38.74
N LYS A 685 -13.80 13.78 -39.81
CA LYS A 685 -12.99 13.99 -41.01
C LYS A 685 -11.74 14.82 -40.69
N SER A 686 -11.87 15.96 -40.00
CA SER A 686 -10.70 16.78 -39.66
C SER A 686 -9.74 16.06 -38.70
N ALA A 687 -10.22 15.20 -37.80
CA ALA A 687 -9.38 14.39 -36.92
C ALA A 687 -8.55 13.36 -37.71
N VAL A 688 -9.19 12.61 -38.62
CA VAL A 688 -8.52 11.66 -39.52
C VAL A 688 -7.50 12.38 -40.40
N ASP A 689 -7.92 13.48 -41.04
CA ASP A 689 -7.07 14.24 -41.95
C ASP A 689 -5.87 14.90 -41.23
N LYS A 690 -5.99 15.25 -39.94
CA LYS A 690 -4.88 15.72 -39.09
C LYS A 690 -3.98 14.59 -38.59
N SER A 691 -4.53 13.45 -38.18
CA SER A 691 -3.75 12.29 -37.71
C SER A 691 -2.89 11.65 -38.82
N LEU A 692 -3.34 11.73 -40.07
CA LEU A 692 -2.56 11.28 -41.23
C LEU A 692 -1.38 12.20 -41.59
N GLN A 693 -1.31 13.43 -41.07
CA GLN A 693 -0.20 14.37 -41.29
C GLN A 693 1.00 14.14 -40.35
N TYR A 694 0.88 13.26 -39.34
CA TYR A 694 1.96 12.95 -38.40
C TYR A 694 2.58 11.59 -38.73
N ASP A 695 3.75 11.60 -39.37
CA ASP A 695 4.51 10.39 -39.73
C ASP A 695 4.95 9.58 -38.50
N ASP A 696 5.15 10.24 -37.36
CA ASP A 696 5.57 9.60 -36.09
C ASP A 696 4.42 8.95 -35.31
N GLY A 697 3.21 8.95 -35.85
CA GLY A 697 2.03 8.35 -35.24
C GLY A 697 1.56 9.02 -33.93
N LYS A 698 1.92 10.28 -33.70
CA LYS A 698 1.61 11.04 -32.47
C LYS A 698 0.11 11.21 -32.16
N LEU A 699 -0.77 11.04 -33.14
CA LEU A 699 -2.23 11.16 -32.98
C LEU A 699 -2.97 9.84 -33.28
N ASP A 700 -2.30 8.69 -33.11
CA ASP A 700 -2.85 7.37 -33.46
C ASP A 700 -3.91 6.91 -32.48
N ILE A 701 -3.48 6.76 -31.22
CA ILE A 701 -4.32 6.23 -30.17
C ILE A 701 -5.35 7.28 -29.75
N PHE A 702 -4.98 8.57 -29.80
CA PHE A 702 -5.92 9.69 -29.79
C PHE A 702 -7.03 9.56 -30.85
N LEU A 703 -6.70 9.26 -32.12
CA LEU A 703 -7.71 9.11 -33.17
C LEU A 703 -8.60 7.90 -32.93
N ARG A 704 -8.04 6.77 -32.48
CA ARG A 704 -8.80 5.59 -32.05
C ARG A 704 -9.82 5.95 -30.98
N PHE A 705 -9.37 6.56 -29.88
CA PHE A 705 -10.26 6.97 -28.79
C PHE A 705 -11.36 7.93 -29.26
N LEU A 706 -11.01 8.93 -30.08
CA LEU A 706 -11.97 9.89 -30.59
C LEU A 706 -13.04 9.19 -31.45
N LEU A 707 -12.65 8.32 -32.38
CA LEU A 707 -13.60 7.54 -33.19
C LEU A 707 -14.44 6.58 -32.34
N GLY A 708 -13.84 5.92 -31.35
CA GLY A 708 -14.51 5.03 -30.41
C GLY A 708 -15.60 5.71 -29.59
N THR A 709 -15.51 7.04 -29.34
CA THR A 709 -16.62 7.78 -28.70
C THR A 709 -17.92 7.78 -29.49
N THR A 710 -17.91 7.42 -30.80
CA THR A 710 -19.15 7.27 -31.60
C THR A 710 -19.88 5.95 -31.35
N LEU A 711 -19.21 4.93 -30.79
CA LEU A 711 -19.80 3.62 -30.55
C LEU A 711 -20.83 3.71 -29.41
N LYS A 712 -22.02 3.13 -29.59
CA LYS A 712 -23.13 3.26 -28.64
C LYS A 712 -22.74 2.90 -27.20
N ALA A 713 -22.03 1.80 -26.99
CA ALA A 713 -21.60 1.38 -25.65
C ALA A 713 -20.71 2.43 -24.93
N ASN A 714 -19.92 3.21 -25.69
CA ASN A 714 -19.13 4.32 -25.17
C ASN A 714 -19.99 5.58 -24.95
N LEU A 715 -20.93 5.86 -25.85
CA LEU A 715 -21.90 6.95 -25.70
C LEU A 715 -22.79 6.79 -24.46
N ASP A 716 -23.19 5.55 -24.14
CA ASP A 716 -24.04 5.20 -23.00
C ASP A 716 -23.24 5.38 -21.68
N LEU A 717 -21.98 4.92 -21.60
CA LEU A 717 -21.09 5.19 -20.45
C LEU A 717 -20.78 6.68 -20.26
N LEU A 718 -20.65 7.44 -21.35
CA LEU A 718 -20.36 8.87 -21.33
C LEU A 718 -21.59 9.76 -21.14
N GLN A 719 -22.81 9.20 -21.08
CA GLN A 719 -24.06 9.95 -20.90
C GLN A 719 -24.01 10.96 -19.73
N PRO A 720 -23.43 10.66 -18.54
CA PRO A 720 -23.38 11.61 -17.42
C PRO A 720 -22.59 12.90 -17.68
N PHE A 721 -21.78 12.96 -18.75
CA PHE A 721 -20.96 14.12 -19.11
C PHE A 721 -21.45 14.85 -20.37
N CYS A 722 -22.58 14.42 -20.94
CA CYS A 722 -22.99 14.76 -22.29
C CYS A 722 -24.37 15.43 -22.35
N THR A 723 -24.52 16.46 -23.18
CA THR A 723 -25.84 17.04 -23.47
C THR A 723 -26.71 16.07 -24.31
N PRO A 724 -28.04 16.01 -24.05
CA PRO A 724 -28.96 15.24 -24.88
C PRO A 724 -28.99 15.77 -26.33
N SER A 725 -28.75 14.90 -27.31
CA SER A 725 -28.75 15.28 -28.72
C SER A 725 -29.05 14.07 -29.63
N PRO A 726 -30.09 14.14 -30.51
CA PRO A 726 -30.47 13.01 -31.36
C PRO A 726 -29.56 12.79 -32.59
N LYS A 727 -28.60 13.69 -32.85
CA LYS A 727 -27.83 13.75 -34.11
C LYS A 727 -26.67 12.75 -34.23
N TRP A 728 -26.59 11.74 -33.36
CA TRP A 728 -25.40 10.89 -33.20
C TRP A 728 -25.57 9.44 -33.68
N GLN A 729 -26.77 9.01 -34.06
CA GLN A 729 -27.09 7.60 -34.28
C GLN A 729 -26.38 6.93 -35.48
N THR A 730 -26.09 7.65 -36.56
CA THR A 730 -25.44 7.08 -37.78
C THR A 730 -23.93 7.34 -37.86
N VAL A 731 -23.37 8.09 -36.90
CA VAL A 731 -22.04 8.70 -37.05
C VAL A 731 -20.90 7.66 -37.10
N ALA A 732 -21.06 6.52 -36.42
CA ALA A 732 -20.09 5.43 -36.46
C ALA A 732 -20.01 4.76 -37.86
N GLU A 733 -21.15 4.61 -38.56
CA GLU A 733 -21.21 4.03 -39.90
C GLU A 733 -20.58 4.97 -40.94
N ASP A 734 -20.92 6.25 -40.88
CA ASP A 734 -20.32 7.31 -41.70
C ASP A 734 -18.79 7.36 -41.49
N ALA A 735 -18.33 7.31 -40.23
CA ALA A 735 -16.92 7.28 -39.88
C ALA A 735 -16.21 6.03 -40.42
N ALA A 736 -16.81 4.84 -40.29
CA ALA A 736 -16.25 3.60 -40.80
C ALA A 736 -16.15 3.61 -42.34
N ALA A 737 -17.11 4.23 -43.04
CA ALA A 737 -17.05 4.43 -44.48
C ALA A 737 -15.89 5.36 -44.90
N LEU A 738 -15.66 6.46 -44.16
CA LEU A 738 -14.50 7.34 -44.36
C LEU A 738 -13.17 6.61 -44.14
N ILE A 739 -13.03 5.85 -43.05
CA ILE A 739 -11.80 5.11 -42.75
C ILE A 739 -11.53 4.05 -43.84
N LYS A 740 -12.54 3.27 -44.25
CA LYS A 740 -12.45 2.34 -45.40
C LYS A 740 -12.03 3.04 -46.68
N LYS A 741 -12.51 4.27 -46.94
CA LYS A 741 -12.09 5.09 -48.09
C LYS A 741 -10.62 5.50 -47.98
N ARG A 742 -10.15 5.98 -46.81
CA ARG A 742 -8.74 6.34 -46.59
C ARG A 742 -7.79 5.14 -46.74
N ILE A 743 -8.18 3.95 -46.27
CA ILE A 743 -7.43 2.70 -46.49
C ILE A 743 -7.33 2.38 -48.00
N LYS A 744 -8.46 2.47 -48.74
CA LYS A 744 -8.48 2.21 -50.19
C LYS A 744 -7.69 3.25 -51.01
N GLU A 745 -7.61 4.50 -50.55
CA GLU A 745 -6.79 5.54 -51.17
C GLU A 745 -5.28 5.30 -51.02
N ASN A 746 -4.85 4.56 -49.99
CA ASN A 746 -3.46 4.15 -49.74
C ASN A 746 -2.41 5.28 -49.85
N GLN A 747 -2.81 6.53 -49.55
CA GLN A 747 -1.92 7.69 -49.58
C GLN A 747 -0.86 7.65 -48.45
N TYR A 748 -1.12 6.87 -47.40
CA TYR A 748 -0.32 6.82 -46.19
C TYR A 748 -0.13 5.34 -45.75
N PRO A 749 0.70 4.54 -46.45
CA PRO A 749 0.76 3.08 -46.25
C PRO A 749 1.14 2.69 -44.81
N ASN A 750 2.10 3.39 -44.20
CA ASN A 750 2.54 3.19 -42.81
C ASN A 750 1.41 3.41 -41.78
N ARG A 751 0.32 4.08 -42.17
CA ARG A 751 -0.80 4.45 -41.31
C ARG A 751 -1.98 3.48 -41.44
N ILE A 752 -1.97 2.56 -42.42
CA ILE A 752 -3.07 1.60 -42.66
C ILE A 752 -3.29 0.66 -41.47
N GLY A 753 -2.23 0.28 -40.74
CA GLY A 753 -2.37 -0.51 -39.50
C GLY A 753 -3.24 0.21 -38.48
N ASN A 754 -2.93 1.48 -38.18
CA ASN A 754 -3.73 2.28 -37.27
C ASN A 754 -5.16 2.50 -37.79
N LEU A 755 -5.35 2.74 -39.09
CA LEU A 755 -6.68 2.88 -39.69
C LEU A 755 -7.52 1.60 -39.61
N LYS A 756 -6.92 0.39 -39.56
CA LYS A 756 -7.66 -0.85 -39.27
C LYS A 756 -8.14 -0.89 -37.82
N CYS A 757 -7.29 -0.55 -36.86
CA CYS A 757 -7.70 -0.44 -35.47
C CYS A 757 -8.75 0.66 -35.23
N CYS A 758 -8.75 1.72 -36.04
CA CYS A 758 -9.83 2.70 -36.06
C CYS A 758 -11.18 2.13 -36.55
N LEU A 759 -11.23 0.99 -37.25
CA LEU A 759 -12.48 0.27 -37.55
C LEU A 759 -12.92 -0.62 -36.38
N GLU A 760 -11.97 -1.22 -35.67
CA GLU A 760 -12.21 -2.04 -34.48
C GLU A 760 -12.86 -1.21 -33.36
N GLU A 761 -12.44 0.05 -33.16
CA GLU A 761 -13.10 1.02 -32.26
C GLU A 761 -14.54 1.38 -32.69
N LEU A 762 -14.85 1.27 -33.98
CA LEU A 762 -16.17 1.54 -34.56
C LEU A 762 -17.05 0.29 -34.61
N GLY A 763 -16.57 -0.86 -34.12
CA GLY A 763 -17.31 -2.13 -34.10
C GLY A 763 -17.31 -2.89 -35.44
N VAL A 764 -16.27 -2.70 -36.28
CA VAL A 764 -16.16 -3.24 -37.65
C VAL A 764 -14.91 -4.11 -37.80
#